data_AF-A0ABD3QG42-F1
#
_entry.id   AF-A0ABD3QG42-F1
#
_cell.length_a   1.000
_cell.length_b   1.000
_cell.length_c   1.000
_cell.angle_alpha   90.00
_cell.angle_beta   90.00
_cell.angle_gamma   90.00
#
_symmetry.space_group_name_H-M   'P 1'
#
loop_
_entity.id
_entity.type
_entity.pdbx_description
1 polymer ?
#
loop_
_entity_poly.entity_id
_entity_poly.type
_entity_poly.pdbx_seq_one_letter_code
_entity_poly.pdbx_strand_id
1 'polypeptide(L)'
;MMPSNTTTTAAAEPPLRSLVTPGVSKRTDFPLRPASMALLVIDIQRELTEIDEVGSDYKNAISFPRMIANTKRLIEAVRANRESRDAVRGGSEIVFTYLEALTDDSRDVSLDYKLSGGGLSNLPHPTSPAKFLPGISPLPGKDIALPKTSCSVFLSTNLDYVLRNLNVDQLVVCGQLTDQCVESAVRDAADLGYLVSVVEDACGANSEGSHLKGLHGMDGFARRVTTEQVLLELCNNSNVSSSANSDECPSAKGTVENELYPTSKGKFGISIPEPSEYRRRESQGCQAAILRSLRAAGVKFLRYAIVDAYNTIRCKTVPLPRAFDLLPGRARVNSSVSWDGPLDNPVSIAEVCFAGLPSHADVPVPAANLSGRNVLTLQPDLSSLRVLPYAPRTAMVMCTAHNQRTKELSPLCTRGLLERVLLEAREGMGIEFCVGAELEFQLFRPDTKDGLPQPIDGTTFADSTSLNEQEEFISTLYDQLAEQDIPLELVHAESAPGQLEVVLSYSSSVMQLADDVVLARETISSCAKKHGMKALFLPKTSMMTAGNGLHLHFSFRDAGSSLENSFSDPSQPTGISLRGQSFIEGILDHLPSLLSFSLPTVNSFRRKGPGCWTGSAVGWSTEDKEVAIRVCLDLSTQKATNVEFKLSDATANIYLELSMILAAGMYGLKNGLKLRPPMTTDDRSEPLPESLLESLDKLRGNDTLLSLLGPELSTAYLAVRESMAQINKSIEEEVMNAFKKA
;
A
#
# COMPACT_ATOMS: atom_id res chain seq x y z
N MET A 1 -1.34 3.12 -64.11
CA MET A 1 -2.64 2.50 -63.78
C MET A 1 -2.49 1.85 -62.42
N MET A 2 -3.12 2.44 -61.40
CA MET A 2 -3.27 1.83 -60.08
C MET A 2 -4.17 0.58 -60.18
N PRO A 3 -3.98 -0.43 -59.33
CA PRO A 3 -5.08 -1.20 -58.77
C PRO A 3 -5.35 -0.77 -57.32
N SER A 4 -6.65 -0.69 -57.03
CA SER A 4 -7.30 -0.17 -55.84
C SER A 4 -7.05 -1.00 -54.57
N ASN A 5 -6.64 -0.31 -53.49
CA ASN A 5 -6.72 -0.81 -52.12
C ASN A 5 -8.17 -0.80 -51.63
N THR A 6 -8.71 -1.98 -51.32
CA THR A 6 -9.84 -2.13 -50.39
C THR A 6 -9.28 -2.19 -48.97
N THR A 7 -9.47 -1.11 -48.22
CA THR A 7 -9.24 -1.04 -46.77
C THR A 7 -10.25 -1.87 -46.02
N THR A 8 -9.83 -3.01 -45.47
CA THR A 8 -10.49 -3.68 -44.37
C THR A 8 -10.02 -3.01 -43.09
N THR A 9 -10.90 -2.23 -42.45
CA THR A 9 -10.66 -1.70 -41.10
C THR A 9 -10.65 -2.85 -40.11
N ALA A 10 -9.47 -3.22 -39.60
CA ALA A 10 -9.37 -4.02 -38.38
C ALA A 10 -9.88 -3.13 -37.23
N ALA A 11 -11.00 -3.53 -36.64
CA ALA A 11 -11.55 -2.88 -35.47
C ALA A 11 -10.53 -3.00 -34.32
N ALA A 12 -10.13 -1.87 -33.75
CA ALA A 12 -9.37 -1.83 -32.51
C ALA A 12 -10.17 -2.55 -31.42
N GLU A 13 -9.55 -3.50 -30.72
CA GLU A 13 -10.11 -4.00 -29.47
C GLU A 13 -10.26 -2.82 -28.50
N PRO A 14 -11.44 -2.61 -27.90
CA PRO A 14 -11.62 -1.52 -26.96
C PRO A 14 -10.78 -1.80 -25.70
N PRO A 15 -10.21 -0.76 -25.07
CA PRO A 15 -9.55 -0.92 -23.78
C PRO A 15 -10.52 -1.53 -22.76
N LEU A 16 -10.01 -2.37 -21.85
CA LEU A 16 -10.74 -3.06 -20.77
C LEU A 16 -11.69 -2.15 -19.94
N ARG A 17 -11.62 -0.81 -20.08
CA ARG A 17 -12.60 0.16 -19.58
C ARG A 17 -13.99 0.08 -20.24
N SER A 18 -14.17 -0.58 -21.39
CA SER A 18 -15.48 -0.66 -22.04
C SER A 18 -16.46 -1.65 -21.39
N LEU A 19 -16.03 -2.39 -20.37
CA LEU A 19 -16.84 -3.35 -19.63
C LEU A 19 -17.39 -2.79 -18.30
N VAL A 20 -17.00 -1.57 -17.91
CA VAL A 20 -17.49 -0.91 -16.70
C VAL A 20 -18.69 -0.04 -17.06
N THR A 21 -19.74 -0.09 -16.25
CA THR A 21 -20.94 0.74 -16.42
C THR A 21 -20.52 2.21 -16.61
N PRO A 22 -20.89 2.86 -17.73
CA PRO A 22 -20.49 4.23 -18.02
C PRO A 22 -20.81 5.16 -16.85
N GLY A 23 -19.80 5.87 -16.34
CA GLY A 23 -19.94 6.82 -15.24
C GLY A 23 -19.62 6.27 -13.84
N VAL A 24 -19.34 4.98 -13.67
CA VAL A 24 -18.87 4.40 -12.40
C VAL A 24 -17.35 4.30 -12.42
N SER A 25 -16.67 5.25 -11.77
CA SER A 25 -15.20 5.31 -11.75
C SER A 25 -14.58 4.49 -10.61
N LYS A 26 -15.38 4.15 -9.58
CA LYS A 26 -15.00 3.35 -8.41
C LYS A 26 -16.19 2.49 -7.94
N ARG A 27 -15.91 1.31 -7.36
CA ARG A 27 -16.91 0.46 -6.67
C ARG A 27 -17.56 1.11 -5.45
N THR A 28 -17.19 2.35 -5.12
CA THR A 28 -17.71 3.12 -3.98
C THR A 28 -18.39 4.42 -4.41
N ASP A 29 -18.42 4.73 -5.70
CA ASP A 29 -18.95 5.99 -6.23
C ASP A 29 -19.89 5.73 -7.41
N PHE A 30 -21.15 5.46 -7.05
CA PHE A 30 -22.24 5.23 -7.98
C PHE A 30 -23.57 5.68 -7.34
N PRO A 31 -24.48 6.31 -8.11
CA PRO A 31 -25.82 6.63 -7.63
C PRO A 31 -26.67 5.36 -7.54
N LEU A 32 -27.61 5.34 -6.59
CA LEU A 32 -28.61 4.28 -6.56
C LEU A 32 -29.47 4.28 -7.82
N ARG A 33 -29.70 3.09 -8.39
CA ARG A 33 -30.57 2.84 -9.53
C ARG A 33 -31.75 1.99 -9.05
N PRO A 34 -32.90 2.61 -8.73
CA PRO A 34 -34.05 1.87 -8.20
C PRO A 34 -34.49 0.68 -9.06
N ALA A 35 -34.35 0.78 -10.38
CA ALA A 35 -34.78 -0.28 -11.30
C ALA A 35 -33.88 -1.53 -11.32
N SER A 36 -32.67 -1.47 -10.76
CA SER A 36 -31.70 -2.58 -10.76
C SER A 36 -31.07 -2.81 -9.39
N MET A 37 -31.74 -2.36 -8.32
CA MET A 37 -31.27 -2.52 -6.95
C MET A 37 -32.15 -3.48 -6.13
N ALA A 38 -31.54 -4.11 -5.12
CA ALA A 38 -32.27 -4.74 -4.04
C ALA A 38 -31.76 -4.28 -2.66
N LEU A 39 -32.68 -4.09 -1.72
CA LEU A 39 -32.39 -3.98 -0.30
C LEU A 39 -32.27 -5.40 0.29
N LEU A 40 -31.08 -5.75 0.75
CA LEU A 40 -30.79 -7.02 1.43
C LEU A 40 -30.83 -6.81 2.94
N VAL A 41 -31.84 -7.41 3.59
CA VAL A 41 -32.07 -7.34 5.04
C VAL A 41 -31.61 -8.64 5.69
N ILE A 42 -30.53 -8.57 6.47
CA ILE A 42 -29.83 -9.77 6.99
C ILE A 42 -30.20 -10.02 8.46
N ASP A 43 -30.85 -11.16 8.71
CA ASP A 43 -30.98 -11.86 9.99
C ASP A 43 -31.60 -11.08 11.16
N ILE A 44 -32.46 -10.09 10.88
CA ILE A 44 -33.16 -9.33 11.92
C ILE A 44 -34.36 -10.15 12.45
N GLN A 45 -34.07 -11.19 13.22
CA GLN A 45 -35.06 -12.12 13.82
C GLN A 45 -35.25 -11.86 15.31
N ARG A 46 -36.46 -12.07 15.83
CA ARG A 46 -36.82 -11.81 17.24
C ARG A 46 -35.91 -12.55 18.23
N GLU A 47 -35.77 -13.86 18.07
CA GLU A 47 -35.00 -14.74 18.97
C GLU A 47 -33.49 -14.44 18.95
N LEU A 48 -32.99 -13.80 17.89
CA LEU A 48 -31.60 -13.38 17.76
C LEU A 48 -31.37 -11.93 18.20
N THR A 49 -32.44 -11.15 18.37
CA THR A 49 -32.40 -9.72 18.72
C THR A 49 -32.90 -9.41 20.14
N GLU A 50 -33.32 -10.40 20.94
CA GLU A 50 -34.00 -10.17 22.23
C GLU A 50 -33.20 -9.23 23.16
N ILE A 51 -33.68 -7.99 23.24
CA ILE A 51 -33.50 -7.04 24.33
C ILE A 51 -34.43 -7.55 25.45
N ASP A 52 -33.88 -8.18 26.49
CA ASP A 52 -34.67 -8.57 27.65
C ASP A 52 -35.17 -7.30 28.35
N GLU A 53 -36.49 -7.15 28.51
CA GLU A 53 -37.10 -6.08 29.33
C GLU A 53 -36.75 -6.21 30.83
N VAL A 54 -35.96 -7.22 31.23
CA VAL A 54 -35.53 -7.47 32.61
C VAL A 54 -34.00 -7.65 32.67
N GLY A 55 -33.30 -6.52 32.81
CA GLY A 55 -32.11 -6.41 33.65
C GLY A 55 -30.90 -7.32 33.36
N SER A 56 -30.30 -7.22 32.16
CA SER A 56 -28.87 -7.52 32.03
C SER A 56 -28.15 -6.37 31.31
N ASP A 57 -27.14 -5.80 31.96
CA ASP A 57 -26.33 -4.64 31.54
C ASP A 57 -25.54 -4.85 30.23
N TYR A 58 -25.76 -5.94 29.50
CA TYR A 58 -25.04 -6.30 28.27
C TYR A 58 -25.83 -6.07 26.97
N LYS A 59 -27.16 -5.87 27.03
CA LYS A 59 -28.04 -5.82 25.84
C LYS A 59 -28.53 -4.41 25.44
N ASN A 60 -28.15 -3.38 26.20
CA ASN A 60 -28.45 -1.96 25.91
C ASN A 60 -27.39 -1.25 25.04
N ALA A 61 -26.62 -1.99 24.23
CA ALA A 61 -25.65 -1.40 23.33
C ALA A 61 -26.36 -0.53 22.27
N ILE A 62 -25.88 0.69 22.11
CA ILE A 62 -26.41 1.83 21.32
C ILE A 62 -26.78 1.46 19.85
N SER A 63 -26.27 0.36 19.31
CA SER A 63 -26.36 -0.02 17.89
C SER A 63 -27.68 -0.71 17.49
N PHE A 64 -28.24 -1.63 18.28
CA PHE A 64 -29.40 -2.45 17.86
C PHE A 64 -30.73 -1.68 17.76
N PRO A 65 -31.12 -0.83 18.73
CA PRO A 65 -32.33 -0.01 18.60
C PRO A 65 -32.26 0.94 17.39
N ARG A 66 -31.09 1.55 17.15
CA ARG A 66 -30.82 2.39 15.98
C ARG A 66 -30.96 1.60 14.68
N MET A 67 -30.30 0.43 14.61
CA MET A 67 -30.36 -0.49 13.47
C MET A 67 -31.81 -0.86 13.13
N ILE A 68 -32.62 -1.25 14.13
CA ILE A 68 -34.02 -1.62 13.94
C ILE A 68 -34.85 -0.44 13.43
N ALA A 69 -34.71 0.74 14.04
CA ALA A 69 -35.46 1.93 13.63
C ALA A 69 -35.14 2.33 12.18
N ASN A 70 -33.86 2.34 11.82
CA ASN A 70 -33.41 2.70 10.48
C ASN A 70 -33.78 1.65 9.43
N THR A 71 -33.71 0.37 9.77
CA THR A 71 -34.12 -0.70 8.84
C THR A 71 -35.61 -0.62 8.49
N LYS A 72 -36.48 -0.27 9.45
CA LYS A 72 -37.91 -0.03 9.16
C LYS A 72 -38.11 1.07 8.12
N ARG A 73 -37.40 2.18 8.28
CA ARG A 73 -37.47 3.33 7.36
C ARG A 73 -37.01 2.96 5.95
N LEU A 74 -35.92 2.19 5.84
CA LEU A 74 -35.43 1.69 4.55
C LEU A 74 -36.46 0.78 3.86
N ILE A 75 -37.04 -0.17 4.60
CA ILE A 75 -38.07 -1.08 4.06
C ILE A 75 -39.29 -0.30 3.57
N GLU A 76 -39.78 0.66 4.36
CA GLU A 76 -40.91 1.50 3.99
C GLU A 76 -40.63 2.30 2.71
N ALA A 77 -39.45 2.93 2.62
CA ALA A 77 -39.06 3.72 1.45
C ALA A 77 -38.88 2.87 0.19
N VAL A 78 -38.27 1.68 0.31
CA VAL A 78 -38.07 0.79 -0.83
C VAL A 78 -39.40 0.20 -1.31
N ARG A 79 -40.32 -0.17 -0.41
CA ARG A 79 -41.68 -0.59 -0.78
C ARG A 79 -42.45 0.53 -1.46
N ALA A 80 -42.40 1.76 -0.94
CA ALA A 80 -43.04 2.92 -1.56
C ALA A 80 -42.47 3.21 -2.95
N ASN A 81 -41.14 3.10 -3.14
CA ASN A 81 -40.50 3.24 -4.44
C ASN A 81 -40.99 2.19 -5.44
N ARG A 82 -41.08 0.92 -5.01
CA ARG A 82 -41.61 -0.18 -5.82
C ARG A 82 -43.05 0.03 -6.26
N GLU A 83 -43.91 0.53 -5.37
CA GLU A 83 -45.33 0.79 -5.66
C GLU A 83 -45.53 2.03 -6.56
N SER A 84 -44.62 3.00 -6.52
CA SER A 84 -44.69 4.23 -7.33
C SER A 84 -44.27 4.06 -8.80
N ARG A 85 -43.68 2.92 -9.18
CA ARG A 85 -43.12 2.67 -10.51
C ARG A 85 -43.98 1.64 -11.28
N ASP A 86 -44.41 2.02 -12.49
CA ASP A 86 -45.18 1.15 -13.39
C ASP A 86 -44.46 -0.19 -13.65
N ALA A 87 -45.23 -1.28 -13.73
CA ALA A 87 -44.77 -2.68 -13.85
C ALA A 87 -43.81 -2.98 -15.04
N VAL A 88 -43.60 -2.02 -15.93
CA VAL A 88 -42.72 -2.11 -17.11
C VAL A 88 -41.31 -1.55 -16.84
N ARG A 89 -41.10 -0.77 -15.77
CA ARG A 89 -39.83 -0.02 -15.54
C ARG A 89 -38.88 -0.61 -14.48
N GLY A 90 -39.25 -1.70 -13.80
CA GLY A 90 -38.46 -2.27 -12.71
C GLY A 90 -38.48 -1.37 -11.46
N GLY A 91 -38.90 -1.92 -10.32
CA GLY A 91 -38.87 -1.24 -9.03
C GLY A 91 -37.76 -1.82 -8.14
N SER A 92 -37.39 -1.10 -7.08
CA SER A 92 -36.44 -1.61 -6.10
C SER A 92 -36.99 -2.88 -5.44
N GLU A 93 -36.17 -3.93 -5.35
CA GLU A 93 -36.56 -5.19 -4.73
C GLU A 93 -36.15 -5.25 -3.25
N ILE A 94 -36.78 -6.14 -2.48
CA ILE A 94 -36.40 -6.41 -1.09
C ILE A 94 -36.22 -7.91 -0.90
N VAL A 95 -35.06 -8.28 -0.36
CA VAL A 95 -34.72 -9.65 -0.03
C VAL A 95 -34.37 -9.74 1.45
N PHE A 96 -35.11 -10.55 2.19
CA PHE A 96 -34.84 -10.90 3.57
C PHE A 96 -34.06 -12.21 3.63
N THR A 97 -33.06 -12.27 4.49
CA THR A 97 -32.44 -13.55 4.88
C THR A 97 -32.55 -13.75 6.36
N TYR A 98 -32.65 -15.01 6.77
CA TYR A 98 -32.87 -15.37 8.16
C TYR A 98 -32.27 -16.74 8.45
N LEU A 99 -31.81 -16.93 9.68
CA LEU A 99 -31.28 -18.18 10.17
C LEU A 99 -32.40 -19.17 10.47
N GLU A 100 -32.32 -20.35 9.84
CA GLU A 100 -33.28 -21.44 9.95
C GLU A 100 -32.65 -22.76 9.54
N ALA A 101 -32.89 -23.82 10.32
CA ALA A 101 -32.49 -25.18 9.95
C ALA A 101 -33.56 -25.83 9.07
N LEU A 102 -33.15 -26.63 8.09
CA LEU A 102 -34.01 -27.47 7.28
C LEU A 102 -34.48 -28.73 8.01
N THR A 103 -33.78 -29.12 9.08
CA THR A 103 -34.03 -30.34 9.85
C THR A 103 -34.22 -30.05 11.33
N ASP A 104 -35.09 -30.84 11.99
CA ASP A 104 -35.35 -30.74 13.44
C ASP A 104 -34.09 -30.90 14.30
N ASP A 105 -33.12 -31.69 13.82
CA ASP A 105 -31.85 -31.93 14.52
C ASP A 105 -30.71 -31.01 14.05
N SER A 106 -31.03 -29.98 13.26
CA SER A 106 -30.08 -28.99 12.75
C SER A 106 -28.86 -29.63 12.05
N ARG A 107 -29.00 -30.83 11.48
CA ARG A 107 -27.85 -31.53 10.84
C ARG A 107 -27.35 -30.78 9.60
N ASP A 108 -28.17 -29.92 9.03
CA ASP A 108 -27.88 -29.10 7.86
C ASP A 108 -27.21 -27.75 8.19
N VAL A 109 -27.10 -27.38 9.47
CA VAL A 109 -26.38 -26.15 9.86
C VAL A 109 -24.88 -26.31 9.73
N SER A 110 -24.19 -25.20 9.47
CA SER A 110 -22.75 -25.20 9.25
C SER A 110 -21.98 -25.80 10.44
N LEU A 111 -20.81 -26.39 10.17
CA LEU A 111 -19.96 -26.94 11.22
C LEU A 111 -19.60 -25.88 12.27
N ASP A 112 -19.34 -24.65 11.84
CA ASP A 112 -19.04 -23.53 12.72
C ASP A 112 -20.19 -23.25 13.71
N TYR A 113 -21.43 -23.23 13.22
CA TYR A 113 -22.61 -23.01 14.06
C TYR A 113 -22.85 -24.17 15.03
N LYS A 114 -22.60 -25.41 14.60
CA LYS A 114 -22.62 -26.59 15.48
C LYS A 114 -21.58 -26.47 16.61
N LEU A 115 -20.39 -25.96 16.30
CA LEU A 115 -19.28 -25.83 17.25
C LEU A 115 -19.39 -24.60 18.16
N SER A 116 -20.07 -23.54 17.70
CA SER A 116 -20.22 -22.28 18.44
C SER A 116 -21.17 -22.39 19.64
N GLY A 117 -22.01 -23.43 19.69
CA GLY A 117 -22.95 -23.67 20.79
C GLY A 117 -24.07 -22.63 20.90
N GLY A 118 -24.90 -22.74 21.95
CA GLY A 118 -26.01 -21.80 22.20
C GLY A 118 -27.08 -21.83 21.10
N GLY A 119 -27.76 -20.70 20.87
CA GLY A 119 -28.84 -20.58 19.89
C GLY A 119 -28.44 -20.82 18.43
N LEU A 120 -27.15 -20.72 18.09
CA LEU A 120 -26.65 -20.99 16.74
C LEU A 120 -26.53 -22.50 16.43
N SER A 121 -26.41 -23.33 17.47
CA SER A 121 -26.34 -24.80 17.33
C SER A 121 -27.71 -25.47 17.16
N ASN A 122 -28.79 -24.73 17.47
CA ASN A 122 -30.19 -25.15 17.35
C ASN A 122 -31.01 -24.00 16.74
N LEU A 123 -30.87 -23.80 15.43
CA LEU A 123 -31.60 -22.75 14.72
C LEU A 123 -33.13 -23.04 14.74
N PRO A 124 -33.97 -22.00 14.69
CA PRO A 124 -35.42 -22.17 14.73
C PRO A 124 -35.96 -23.00 13.55
N HIS A 125 -37.07 -23.73 13.79
CA HIS A 125 -37.72 -24.61 12.81
C HIS A 125 -38.59 -23.82 11.79
N PRO A 126 -38.76 -24.30 10.53
CA PRO A 126 -39.55 -23.67 9.48
C PRO A 126 -40.99 -23.27 9.81
N THR A 127 -41.59 -23.87 10.83
CA THR A 127 -42.97 -23.58 11.27
C THR A 127 -43.08 -22.54 12.39
N SER A 128 -41.97 -21.94 12.86
CA SER A 128 -42.02 -20.95 13.94
C SER A 128 -42.81 -19.69 13.52
N PRO A 129 -43.92 -19.34 14.20
CA PRO A 129 -44.78 -18.21 13.82
C PRO A 129 -44.23 -16.83 14.22
N ALA A 130 -43.07 -16.75 14.89
CA ALA A 130 -42.52 -15.50 15.46
C ALA A 130 -41.08 -15.18 15.00
N LYS A 131 -40.70 -15.54 13.76
CA LYS A 131 -39.31 -15.37 13.27
C LYS A 131 -38.86 -13.90 13.19
N PHE A 132 -39.71 -13.00 12.73
CA PHE A 132 -39.33 -11.61 12.41
C PHE A 132 -39.79 -10.60 13.46
N LEU A 133 -39.07 -9.48 13.57
CA LEU A 133 -39.48 -8.35 14.40
C LEU A 133 -40.70 -7.62 13.79
N PRO A 134 -41.64 -7.10 14.61
CA PRO A 134 -42.75 -6.30 14.11
C PRO A 134 -42.27 -5.07 13.33
N GLY A 135 -42.70 -4.95 12.07
CA GLY A 135 -42.29 -3.89 11.14
C GLY A 135 -41.05 -4.20 10.29
N ILE A 136 -40.34 -5.30 10.56
CA ILE A 136 -39.21 -5.81 9.77
C ILE A 136 -39.52 -7.26 9.36
N SER A 137 -40.69 -7.45 8.76
CA SER A 137 -41.15 -8.76 8.29
C SER A 137 -41.39 -8.72 6.78
N PRO A 138 -41.02 -9.78 6.04
CA PRO A 138 -41.35 -9.89 4.63
C PRO A 138 -42.86 -9.91 4.43
N LEU A 139 -43.36 -9.19 3.43
CA LEU A 139 -44.76 -9.24 3.02
C LEU A 139 -45.01 -10.50 2.17
N PRO A 140 -45.90 -11.41 2.59
CA PRO A 140 -46.18 -12.64 1.83
C PRO A 140 -46.60 -12.34 0.39
N GLY A 141 -45.96 -13.03 -0.57
CA GLY A 141 -46.22 -12.85 -1.99
C GLY A 141 -45.72 -11.54 -2.61
N LYS A 142 -45.12 -10.65 -1.81
CA LYS A 142 -44.50 -9.40 -2.28
C LYS A 142 -42.97 -9.43 -2.11
N ASP A 143 -42.48 -9.77 -0.92
CA ASP A 143 -41.05 -9.75 -0.63
C ASP A 143 -40.44 -11.15 -0.69
N ILE A 144 -39.15 -11.22 -1.01
CA ILE A 144 -38.40 -12.48 -1.07
C ILE A 144 -37.81 -12.74 0.31
N ALA A 145 -37.93 -13.97 0.82
CA ALA A 145 -37.37 -14.37 2.09
C ALA A 145 -36.66 -15.72 1.95
N LEU A 146 -35.35 -15.75 2.20
CA LEU A 146 -34.50 -16.93 2.02
C LEU A 146 -33.96 -17.42 3.37
N PRO A 147 -34.28 -18.67 3.78
CA PRO A 147 -33.67 -19.27 4.97
C PRO A 147 -32.21 -19.60 4.69
N LYS A 148 -31.35 -19.43 5.69
CA LYS A 148 -29.93 -19.74 5.60
C LYS A 148 -29.42 -20.47 6.84
N THR A 149 -28.44 -21.35 6.66
CA THR A 149 -27.95 -22.26 7.70
C THR A 149 -26.52 -21.96 8.14
N SER A 150 -25.97 -20.82 7.69
CA SER A 150 -24.60 -20.37 7.96
C SER A 150 -24.48 -18.84 7.97
N CYS A 151 -23.26 -18.33 8.23
CA CYS A 151 -22.96 -16.91 8.22
C CYS A 151 -23.05 -16.28 6.80
N SER A 152 -22.48 -16.94 5.77
CA SER A 152 -22.51 -16.44 4.39
C SER A 152 -23.87 -16.67 3.74
N VAL A 153 -24.52 -15.57 3.34
CA VAL A 153 -25.79 -15.61 2.64
C VAL A 153 -25.67 -16.15 1.22
N PHE A 154 -24.59 -15.87 0.51
CA PHE A 154 -24.39 -16.32 -0.87
C PHE A 154 -24.01 -17.79 -0.97
N LEU A 155 -23.32 -18.34 0.04
CA LEU A 155 -22.95 -19.76 0.06
C LEU A 155 -24.08 -20.67 0.55
N SER A 156 -24.95 -20.19 1.45
CA SER A 156 -25.99 -21.02 2.08
C SER A 156 -27.40 -20.78 1.56
N THR A 157 -27.56 -19.97 0.50
CA THR A 157 -28.84 -19.74 -0.18
C THR A 157 -28.65 -19.70 -1.70
N ASN A 158 -29.76 -19.58 -2.44
CA ASN A 158 -29.75 -19.33 -3.88
C ASN A 158 -29.83 -17.82 -4.23
N LEU A 159 -29.37 -16.94 -3.34
CA LEU A 159 -29.51 -15.48 -3.49
C LEU A 159 -28.96 -14.95 -4.83
N ASP A 160 -27.75 -15.32 -5.25
CA ASP A 160 -27.17 -14.87 -6.54
C ASP A 160 -28.07 -15.23 -7.73
N TYR A 161 -28.57 -16.47 -7.76
CA TYR A 161 -29.51 -16.92 -8.79
C TYR A 161 -30.79 -16.07 -8.82
N VAL A 162 -31.35 -15.75 -7.64
CA VAL A 162 -32.55 -14.91 -7.53
C VAL A 162 -32.28 -13.49 -8.00
N LEU A 163 -31.20 -12.86 -7.52
CA LEU A 163 -30.83 -11.48 -7.88
C LEU A 163 -30.58 -11.32 -9.37
N ARG A 164 -29.91 -12.30 -10.02
CA ARG A 164 -29.69 -12.29 -11.48
C ARG A 164 -30.99 -12.38 -12.27
N ASN A 165 -31.95 -13.20 -11.84
CA ASN A 165 -33.26 -13.29 -12.49
C ASN A 165 -34.09 -12.01 -12.33
N LEU A 166 -33.83 -11.24 -11.27
CA LEU A 166 -34.42 -9.92 -11.05
C LEU A 166 -33.66 -8.79 -11.77
N ASN A 167 -32.58 -9.12 -12.49
CA ASN A 167 -31.69 -8.15 -13.14
C ASN A 167 -31.15 -7.10 -12.16
N VAL A 168 -30.87 -7.52 -10.92
CA VAL A 168 -30.27 -6.69 -9.89
C VAL A 168 -28.75 -6.66 -10.08
N ASP A 169 -28.18 -5.47 -10.11
CA ASP A 169 -26.74 -5.23 -10.15
C ASP A 169 -26.25 -4.35 -8.98
N GLN A 170 -27.16 -3.77 -8.19
CA GLN A 170 -26.86 -3.01 -6.98
C GLN A 170 -27.47 -3.65 -5.73
N LEU A 171 -26.68 -3.76 -4.66
CA LEU A 171 -27.15 -4.25 -3.37
C LEU A 171 -26.99 -3.19 -2.28
N VAL A 172 -28.09 -2.83 -1.63
CA VAL A 172 -28.09 -2.02 -0.43
C VAL A 172 -28.24 -2.96 0.76
N VAL A 173 -27.23 -3.05 1.63
CA VAL A 173 -27.13 -4.06 2.68
C VAL A 173 -27.34 -3.44 4.05
N CYS A 174 -28.27 -4.01 4.82
CA CYS A 174 -28.47 -3.72 6.24
C CYS A 174 -28.71 -5.01 7.02
N GLY A 175 -28.47 -5.01 8.33
CA GLY A 175 -28.70 -6.22 9.13
C GLY A 175 -27.89 -6.37 10.39
N GLN A 176 -28.07 -7.53 11.01
CA GLN A 176 -27.49 -7.89 12.30
C GLN A 176 -26.10 -8.53 12.15
N LEU A 177 -25.24 -8.21 13.12
CA LEU A 177 -23.82 -8.58 13.21
C LEU A 177 -22.99 -8.03 12.05
N THR A 178 -22.67 -6.74 12.17
CA THR A 178 -21.84 -6.00 11.20
C THR A 178 -20.50 -6.68 10.91
N ASP A 179 -19.86 -7.26 11.93
CA ASP A 179 -18.58 -7.98 11.87
C ASP A 179 -18.72 -9.47 11.56
N GLN A 180 -19.91 -9.93 11.14
CA GLN A 180 -20.16 -11.32 10.77
C GLN A 180 -20.99 -11.41 9.49
N CYS A 181 -22.30 -11.66 9.59
CA CYS A 181 -23.17 -11.99 8.46
C CYS A 181 -23.23 -10.83 7.43
N VAL A 182 -23.20 -9.58 7.90
CA VAL A 182 -23.17 -8.40 7.03
C VAL A 182 -21.85 -8.29 6.27
N GLU A 183 -20.71 -8.38 6.96
CA GLU A 183 -19.39 -8.33 6.33
C GLU A 183 -19.18 -9.45 5.31
N SER A 184 -19.60 -10.68 5.64
CA SER A 184 -19.55 -11.81 4.71
C SER A 184 -20.40 -11.54 3.46
N ALA A 185 -21.63 -11.06 3.62
CA ALA A 185 -22.52 -10.78 2.50
C ALA A 185 -21.98 -9.68 1.58
N VAL A 186 -21.38 -8.63 2.15
CA VAL A 186 -20.79 -7.52 1.37
C VAL A 186 -19.60 -8.00 0.54
N ARG A 187 -18.71 -8.79 1.13
CA ARG A 187 -17.55 -9.35 0.43
C ARG A 187 -17.96 -10.29 -0.69
N ASP A 188 -18.83 -11.24 -0.39
CA ASP A 188 -19.33 -12.21 -1.37
C ASP A 188 -20.04 -11.50 -2.54
N ALA A 189 -20.87 -10.49 -2.25
CA ALA A 189 -21.54 -9.68 -3.26
C ALA A 189 -20.56 -8.92 -4.16
N ALA A 190 -19.54 -8.30 -3.57
CA ALA A 190 -18.53 -7.55 -4.32
C ALA A 190 -17.72 -8.47 -5.26
N ASP A 191 -17.39 -9.68 -4.80
CA ASP A 191 -16.67 -10.67 -5.63
C ASP A 191 -17.54 -11.24 -6.75
N LEU A 192 -18.85 -11.38 -6.51
CA LEU A 192 -19.83 -11.78 -7.53
C LEU A 192 -20.18 -10.66 -8.53
N GLY A 193 -19.64 -9.46 -8.34
CA GLY A 193 -19.74 -8.34 -9.29
C GLY A 193 -20.89 -7.37 -9.02
N TYR A 194 -21.54 -7.42 -7.87
CA TYR A 194 -22.55 -6.44 -7.47
C TYR A 194 -21.91 -5.12 -7.04
N LEU A 195 -22.59 -4.01 -7.30
CA LEU A 195 -22.29 -2.70 -6.73
C LEU A 195 -22.93 -2.61 -5.34
N VAL A 196 -22.12 -2.64 -4.29
CA VAL A 196 -22.63 -2.80 -2.92
C VAL A 196 -22.60 -1.47 -2.17
N SER A 197 -23.70 -1.14 -1.48
CA SER A 197 -23.77 -0.07 -0.50
C SER A 197 -24.12 -0.66 0.87
N VAL A 198 -23.31 -0.41 1.89
CA VAL A 198 -23.60 -0.82 3.28
C VAL A 198 -24.16 0.36 4.06
N VAL A 199 -25.34 0.16 4.66
CA VAL A 199 -26.03 1.21 5.41
C VAL A 199 -25.60 1.18 6.87
N GLU A 200 -24.58 1.97 7.22
CA GLU A 200 -23.84 1.81 8.47
C GLU A 200 -24.71 1.99 9.73
N ASP A 201 -25.65 2.94 9.71
CA ASP A 201 -26.56 3.20 10.81
C ASP A 201 -27.79 2.27 10.83
N ALA A 202 -27.98 1.44 9.80
CA ALA A 202 -28.93 0.34 9.73
C ALA A 202 -28.26 -1.03 9.90
N CYS A 203 -26.98 -1.06 10.30
CA CYS A 203 -26.25 -2.24 10.72
C CYS A 203 -25.97 -2.19 12.23
N GLY A 204 -25.90 -3.36 12.87
CA GLY A 204 -25.62 -3.47 14.31
C GLY A 204 -24.72 -4.66 14.65
N ALA A 205 -23.98 -4.57 15.74
CA ALA A 205 -23.16 -5.65 16.29
C ALA A 205 -23.20 -5.63 17.82
N ASN A 206 -22.69 -6.69 18.46
CA ASN A 206 -22.72 -6.86 19.92
C ASN A 206 -21.93 -5.79 20.70
N SER A 207 -21.08 -5.02 20.04
CA SER A 207 -20.42 -3.85 20.61
C SER A 207 -20.16 -2.79 19.52
N GLU A 208 -20.01 -1.52 19.92
CA GLU A 208 -19.62 -0.46 19.00
C GLU A 208 -18.24 -0.73 18.36
N GLY A 209 -17.32 -1.31 19.12
CA GLY A 209 -16.00 -1.71 18.59
C GLY A 209 -16.08 -2.80 17.51
N SER A 210 -16.92 -3.82 17.72
CA SER A 210 -17.23 -4.83 16.70
C SER A 210 -17.89 -4.20 15.48
N HIS A 211 -18.85 -3.30 15.69
CA HIS A 211 -19.53 -2.60 14.60
C HIS A 211 -18.56 -1.82 13.72
N LEU A 212 -17.70 -0.99 14.33
CA LEU A 212 -16.68 -0.22 13.62
C LEU A 212 -15.64 -1.11 12.94
N LYS A 213 -15.25 -2.22 13.56
CA LYS A 213 -14.33 -3.20 12.95
C LYS A 213 -14.93 -3.84 11.70
N GLY A 214 -16.20 -4.26 11.76
CA GLY A 214 -16.90 -4.83 10.62
C GLY A 214 -17.02 -3.81 9.47
N LEU A 215 -17.41 -2.57 9.78
CA LEU A 215 -17.45 -1.47 8.79
C LEU A 215 -16.08 -1.26 8.13
N HIS A 216 -15.01 -1.25 8.93
CA HIS A 216 -13.65 -1.10 8.40
C HIS A 216 -13.23 -2.27 7.50
N GLY A 217 -13.63 -3.50 7.83
CA GLY A 217 -13.41 -4.69 7.00
C GLY A 217 -14.08 -4.62 5.61
N MET A 218 -15.04 -3.71 5.44
CA MET A 218 -15.82 -3.52 4.21
C MET A 218 -15.43 -2.29 3.38
N ASP A 219 -14.53 -1.41 3.84
CA ASP A 219 -14.20 -0.11 3.20
C ASP A 219 -13.74 -0.24 1.72
N GLY A 220 -13.17 -1.40 1.34
CA GLY A 220 -12.74 -1.69 -0.04
C GLY A 220 -13.77 -2.43 -0.92
N PHE A 221 -14.89 -2.86 -0.35
CA PHE A 221 -15.86 -3.75 -0.99
C PHE A 221 -17.24 -3.11 -1.20
N ALA A 222 -17.60 -2.12 -0.39
CA ALA A 222 -18.88 -1.41 -0.48
C ALA A 222 -18.73 0.10 -0.28
N ARG A 223 -19.64 0.84 -0.90
CA ARG A 223 -19.93 2.24 -0.56
C ARG A 223 -20.55 2.28 0.84
N ARG A 224 -19.99 3.06 1.76
CA ARG A 224 -20.61 3.32 3.07
C ARG A 224 -21.59 4.47 2.97
N VAL A 225 -22.80 4.27 3.45
CA VAL A 225 -23.88 5.26 3.42
C VAL A 225 -24.67 5.25 4.72
N THR A 226 -25.30 6.37 5.04
CA THR A 226 -26.31 6.45 6.10
C THR A 226 -27.71 6.22 5.55
N THR A 227 -28.65 5.91 6.44
CA THR A 227 -30.07 5.75 6.09
C THR A 227 -30.61 7.01 5.41
N GLU A 228 -30.25 8.20 5.89
CA GLU A 228 -30.67 9.46 5.26
C GLU A 228 -30.17 9.60 3.82
N GLN A 229 -28.92 9.23 3.56
CA GLN A 229 -28.35 9.30 2.20
C GLN A 229 -29.09 8.38 1.24
N VAL A 230 -29.40 7.15 1.67
CA VAL A 230 -30.19 6.20 0.86
C VAL A 230 -31.59 6.75 0.59
N LEU A 231 -32.27 7.28 1.61
CA LEU A 231 -33.61 7.87 1.46
C LEU A 231 -33.60 9.06 0.50
N LEU A 232 -32.61 9.95 0.61
CA LEU A 232 -32.45 11.09 -0.29
C LEU A 232 -32.23 10.66 -1.75
N GLU A 233 -31.41 9.64 -1.99
CA GLU A 233 -31.19 9.12 -3.34
C GLU A 233 -32.42 8.43 -3.94
N LEU A 234 -33.21 7.73 -3.12
CA LEU A 234 -34.48 7.16 -3.56
C LEU A 234 -35.52 8.25 -3.89
N CYS A 235 -35.56 9.34 -3.10
CA CYS A 235 -36.44 10.48 -3.36
C CYS A 235 -36.03 11.28 -4.59
N ASN A 236 -34.73 11.58 -4.77
CA ASN A 236 -34.22 12.35 -5.90
C ASN A 236 -34.44 11.62 -7.24
N ASN A 237 -34.37 10.28 -7.24
CA ASN A 237 -34.69 9.44 -8.39
C ASN A 237 -36.20 9.29 -8.67
N SER A 238 -37.06 9.83 -7.81
CA SER A 238 -38.52 9.86 -8.00
C SER A 238 -38.99 11.16 -8.67
N ASN A 239 -38.17 12.22 -8.65
CA ASN A 239 -38.51 13.55 -9.16
C ASN A 239 -37.99 13.86 -10.58
N VAL A 240 -37.32 12.92 -11.25
CA VAL A 240 -36.87 13.10 -12.65
C VAL A 240 -38.01 12.76 -13.62
N SER A 241 -39.13 13.48 -13.49
CA SER A 241 -40.18 13.54 -14.51
C SER A 241 -41.09 14.76 -14.36
N SER A 242 -40.55 15.99 -14.30
CA SER A 242 -41.27 17.20 -14.73
C SER A 242 -40.41 18.48 -14.68
N SER A 243 -40.21 19.07 -15.87
CA SER A 243 -40.05 20.50 -16.18
C SER A 243 -39.00 21.38 -15.48
N ALA A 244 -38.20 22.03 -16.35
CA ALA A 244 -37.41 23.23 -16.14
C ALA A 244 -38.10 24.36 -15.35
N ASN A 245 -37.35 25.00 -14.44
CA ASN A 245 -37.08 26.44 -14.46
C ASN A 245 -36.10 26.84 -13.34
N SER A 246 -35.43 27.96 -13.58
CA SER A 246 -34.44 28.63 -12.75
C SER A 246 -34.97 29.05 -11.38
N ASP A 247 -34.10 29.10 -10.36
CA ASP A 247 -33.71 30.34 -9.67
C ASP A 247 -32.90 30.05 -8.39
N GLU A 248 -31.98 30.99 -8.14
CA GLU A 248 -31.10 31.32 -7.01
C GLU A 248 -31.22 30.60 -5.65
N CYS A 249 -30.06 30.34 -5.02
CA CYS A 249 -29.87 30.44 -3.56
C CYS A 249 -28.37 30.56 -3.18
N PRO A 250 -28.01 31.08 -1.99
CA PRO A 250 -27.08 32.20 -1.86
C PRO A 250 -25.73 31.86 -1.22
N SER A 251 -24.79 32.78 -1.40
CA SER A 251 -23.45 32.80 -0.78
C SER A 251 -23.50 32.91 0.75
N ALA A 252 -22.75 32.05 1.44
CA ALA A 252 -22.35 32.28 2.83
C ALA A 252 -20.83 32.48 2.89
N LYS A 253 -20.42 33.76 3.02
CA LYS A 253 -19.07 34.18 3.40
C LYS A 253 -18.90 33.97 4.90
N GLY A 254 -17.86 33.24 5.30
CA GLY A 254 -17.37 33.18 6.67
C GLY A 254 -15.85 33.28 6.66
N THR A 255 -15.35 34.49 6.82
CA THR A 255 -13.94 34.83 7.07
C THR A 255 -13.53 34.39 8.48
N VAL A 256 -12.41 33.68 8.59
CA VAL A 256 -11.64 33.61 9.84
C VAL A 256 -10.19 33.97 9.53
N GLU A 257 -9.73 35.01 10.20
CA GLU A 257 -8.43 35.67 10.05
C GLU A 257 -7.28 34.84 10.62
N ASN A 258 -6.11 35.02 10.02
CA ASN A 258 -4.79 34.57 10.45
C ASN A 258 -4.23 35.49 11.56
N GLU A 259 -3.67 34.91 12.63
CA GLU A 259 -2.55 35.48 13.42
C GLU A 259 -1.75 34.29 13.98
N LEU A 260 -0.53 34.02 13.47
CA LEU A 260 0.80 34.56 13.80
C LEU A 260 1.63 33.62 14.70
N TYR A 261 2.78 33.22 14.14
CA TYR A 261 3.84 32.36 14.66
C TYR A 261 4.46 32.80 15.99
N PRO A 262 5.16 31.87 16.67
CA PRO A 262 6.47 32.19 17.22
C PRO A 262 7.59 31.30 16.65
N THR A 263 8.69 31.97 16.33
CA THR A 263 10.00 31.41 15.98
C THR A 263 10.66 30.72 17.17
N SER A 264 11.20 29.51 16.99
CA SER A 264 12.33 29.02 17.79
C SER A 264 13.16 27.99 17.02
N LYS A 265 14.48 28.23 16.97
CA LYS A 265 15.50 27.29 16.48
C LYS A 265 15.74 26.21 17.52
N GLY A 266 15.97 24.97 17.07
CA GLY A 266 16.74 23.96 17.80
C GLY A 266 15.93 22.96 18.64
N LYS A 267 15.28 22.02 17.96
CA LYS A 267 15.04 20.60 18.28
C LYS A 267 14.07 20.07 17.22
N PHE A 268 14.29 18.86 16.69
CA PHE A 268 13.37 18.24 15.73
C PHE A 268 11.99 18.22 16.36
N GLY A 269 11.11 19.11 15.91
CA GLY A 269 9.81 19.24 16.53
C GLY A 269 8.89 18.06 16.17
N ILE A 270 9.19 17.33 15.10
CA ILE A 270 8.40 16.17 14.69
C ILE A 270 8.64 15.06 15.72
N SER A 271 7.57 14.53 16.29
CA SER A 271 7.64 13.62 17.43
C SER A 271 7.69 12.17 16.96
N ILE A 272 8.66 11.82 16.10
CA ILE A 272 8.83 10.43 15.68
C ILE A 272 8.98 9.57 16.94
N PRO A 273 8.08 8.59 17.17
CA PRO A 273 8.09 7.81 18.40
C PRO A 273 9.45 7.17 18.60
N GLU A 274 9.99 7.19 19.82
CA GLU A 274 11.25 6.51 20.11
C GLU A 274 11.14 5.01 19.82
N PRO A 275 12.23 4.28 19.51
CA PRO A 275 12.12 2.85 19.19
C PRO A 275 11.49 2.02 20.34
N SER A 276 11.62 2.51 21.57
CA SER A 276 11.00 1.94 22.77
C SER A 276 9.48 2.18 22.87
N GLU A 277 8.97 3.22 22.22
CA GLU A 277 7.55 3.61 22.26
C GLU A 277 6.73 2.90 21.18
N TYR A 278 7.39 2.35 20.15
CA TYR A 278 6.76 1.62 19.06
C TYR A 278 6.21 0.25 19.49
N ARG A 279 4.90 0.04 19.31
CA ARG A 279 4.23 -1.26 19.48
C ARG A 279 3.39 -1.62 18.26
N ARG A 280 3.74 -2.74 17.63
CA ARG A 280 3.01 -3.27 16.47
C ARG A 280 1.69 -3.91 16.91
N ARG A 281 0.57 -3.48 16.32
CA ARG A 281 -0.74 -4.10 16.54
C ARG A 281 -0.94 -5.17 15.45
N GLU A 282 -0.90 -6.44 15.81
CA GLU A 282 -1.15 -7.54 14.86
C GLU A 282 -2.43 -8.32 15.18
N SER A 283 -3.13 -8.74 14.13
CA SER A 283 -4.27 -9.66 14.21
C SER A 283 -3.77 -11.11 14.28
N GLN A 284 -3.90 -11.74 15.45
CA GLN A 284 -3.37 -13.08 15.73
C GLN A 284 -4.10 -14.24 15.02
N GLY A 285 -5.11 -13.98 14.17
CA GLY A 285 -6.03 -15.00 13.64
C GLY A 285 -5.56 -15.77 12.40
N CYS A 286 -4.64 -15.23 11.58
CA CYS A 286 -4.42 -15.73 10.20
C CYS A 286 -3.09 -16.49 9.96
N GLN A 287 -2.17 -16.53 10.92
CA GLN A 287 -0.80 -17.04 10.71
C GLN A 287 -0.73 -18.52 10.39
N ALA A 288 -1.50 -19.35 11.11
CA ALA A 288 -1.53 -20.78 10.85
C ALA A 288 -2.12 -21.12 9.48
N ALA A 289 -3.05 -20.29 8.97
CA ALA A 289 -3.60 -20.43 7.63
C ALA A 289 -2.54 -20.11 6.57
N ILE A 290 -1.80 -19.00 6.73
CA ILE A 290 -0.70 -18.62 5.84
C ILE A 290 0.34 -19.74 5.74
N LEU A 291 0.81 -20.29 6.86
CA LEU A 291 1.79 -21.37 6.84
C LEU A 291 1.25 -22.65 6.18
N ARG A 292 -0.04 -22.96 6.33
CA ARG A 292 -0.70 -24.07 5.62
C ARG A 292 -0.77 -23.82 4.11
N SER A 293 -1.10 -22.59 3.69
CA SER A 293 -1.11 -22.19 2.29
C SER A 293 0.29 -22.29 1.67
N LEU A 294 1.34 -21.84 2.36
CA LEU A 294 2.73 -22.01 1.92
C LEU A 294 3.08 -23.49 1.73
N ARG A 295 2.67 -24.36 2.68
CA ARG A 295 2.89 -25.79 2.57
C ARG A 295 2.14 -26.39 1.37
N ALA A 296 0.90 -25.98 1.14
CA ALA A 296 0.09 -26.41 0.00
C ALA A 296 0.70 -25.95 -1.34
N ALA A 297 1.29 -24.75 -1.37
CA ALA A 297 2.08 -24.23 -2.49
C ALA A 297 3.46 -24.89 -2.66
N GLY A 298 3.80 -25.91 -1.86
CA GLY A 298 5.06 -26.65 -1.98
C GLY A 298 6.29 -25.95 -1.40
N VAL A 299 6.10 -24.85 -0.65
CA VAL A 299 7.16 -24.14 0.06
C VAL A 299 7.71 -25.02 1.18
N LYS A 300 9.03 -25.12 1.25
CA LYS A 300 9.77 -25.88 2.27
C LYS A 300 10.49 -24.98 3.27
N PHE A 301 10.77 -23.74 2.88
CA PHE A 301 11.66 -22.84 3.59
C PHE A 301 11.07 -21.43 3.68
N LEU A 302 11.22 -20.79 4.84
CA LEU A 302 10.87 -19.40 5.06
C LEU A 302 12.14 -18.61 5.41
N ARG A 303 12.51 -17.64 4.56
CA ARG A 303 13.61 -16.70 4.79
C ARG A 303 13.11 -15.50 5.58
N TYR A 304 13.73 -15.26 6.73
CA TYR A 304 13.56 -14.05 7.52
C TYR A 304 14.63 -13.07 7.08
N ALA A 305 14.23 -12.02 6.38
CA ALA A 305 15.13 -11.09 5.72
C ALA A 305 15.10 -9.70 6.37
N ILE A 306 16.25 -9.06 6.36
CA ILE A 306 16.43 -7.63 6.62
C ILE A 306 17.32 -7.04 5.53
N VAL A 307 17.26 -5.72 5.35
CA VAL A 307 18.22 -4.99 4.53
C VAL A 307 19.09 -4.15 5.46
N ASP A 308 20.40 -4.33 5.39
CA ASP A 308 21.33 -3.55 6.20
C ASP A 308 21.48 -2.11 5.67
N ALA A 309 22.06 -1.20 6.46
CA ALA A 309 22.21 0.21 6.11
C ALA A 309 23.00 0.48 4.80
N TYR A 310 23.63 -0.56 4.24
CA TYR A 310 24.45 -0.53 3.02
C TYR A 310 23.84 -1.36 1.89
N ASN A 311 22.53 -1.62 1.98
CA ASN A 311 21.69 -2.20 0.93
C ASN A 311 21.97 -3.70 0.65
N THR A 312 22.54 -4.41 1.61
CA THR A 312 22.71 -5.87 1.54
C THR A 312 21.51 -6.57 2.16
N ILE A 313 20.85 -7.46 1.40
CA ILE A 313 19.80 -8.33 1.92
C ILE A 313 20.47 -9.42 2.76
N ARG A 314 20.15 -9.48 4.05
CA ARG A 314 20.65 -10.50 4.98
C ARG A 314 19.49 -11.33 5.46
N CYS A 315 19.60 -12.66 5.35
CA CYS A 315 18.52 -13.54 5.78
C CYS A 315 19.01 -14.79 6.50
N LYS A 316 18.10 -15.38 7.28
CA LYS A 316 18.22 -16.74 7.80
C LYS A 316 17.01 -17.55 7.38
N THR A 317 17.25 -18.80 7.03
CA THR A 317 16.21 -19.70 6.52
C THR A 317 15.74 -20.65 7.61
N VAL A 318 14.43 -20.74 7.80
CA VAL A 318 13.78 -21.69 8.72
C VAL A 318 12.97 -22.70 7.90
N PRO A 319 13.12 -24.02 8.14
CA PRO A 319 12.24 -25.01 7.54
C PRO A 319 10.77 -24.78 7.94
N LEU A 320 9.84 -24.89 6.99
CA LEU A 320 8.43 -24.60 7.23
C LEU A 320 7.81 -25.42 8.38
N PRO A 321 8.13 -26.72 8.60
CA PRO A 321 7.68 -27.45 9.78
C PRO A 321 8.11 -26.78 11.10
N ARG A 322 9.33 -26.25 11.16
CA ARG A 322 9.82 -25.52 12.34
C ARG A 322 9.06 -24.21 12.53
N ALA A 323 8.67 -23.52 11.45
CA ALA A 323 7.87 -22.29 11.55
C ALA A 323 6.48 -22.53 12.18
N PHE A 324 5.86 -23.70 11.96
CA PHE A 324 4.63 -24.07 12.66
C PHE A 324 4.80 -24.22 14.19
N ASP A 325 5.98 -24.65 14.64
CA ASP A 325 6.30 -24.75 16.08
C ASP A 325 6.50 -23.39 16.74
N LEU A 326 6.68 -22.32 15.94
CA LEU A 326 6.84 -20.95 16.41
C LEU A 326 5.50 -20.21 16.50
N LEU A 327 4.36 -20.83 16.19
CA LEU A 327 3.06 -20.17 16.37
C LEU A 327 2.76 -19.97 17.87
N PRO A 328 2.21 -18.79 18.26
CA PRO A 328 1.82 -18.50 19.64
C PRO A 328 0.95 -19.63 20.21
N GLY A 329 1.29 -20.13 21.40
CA GLY A 329 0.54 -21.19 22.10
C GLY A 329 0.88 -22.64 21.73
N ARG A 330 1.79 -22.88 20.77
CA ARG A 330 2.37 -24.23 20.51
C ARG A 330 3.82 -24.39 20.96
N ALA A 331 4.51 -23.30 21.28
CA ALA A 331 5.88 -23.34 21.78
C ALA A 331 5.95 -24.16 23.09
N ARG A 332 6.71 -25.26 23.06
CA ARG A 332 7.01 -26.04 24.28
C ARG A 332 7.73 -25.15 25.28
N VAL A 333 7.38 -25.36 26.55
CA VAL A 333 7.75 -24.69 27.83
C VAL A 333 9.25 -24.39 28.09
N ASN A 334 10.16 -24.51 27.12
CA ASN A 334 11.62 -24.42 27.33
C ASN A 334 12.33 -23.23 26.66
N SER A 335 11.64 -22.26 26.05
CA SER A 335 12.27 -20.98 25.68
C SER A 335 11.87 -19.91 26.68
N SER A 336 12.84 -19.37 27.42
CA SER A 336 12.69 -18.31 28.44
C SER A 336 12.27 -16.94 27.88
N VAL A 337 11.77 -16.90 26.64
CA VAL A 337 11.55 -15.71 25.86
C VAL A 337 10.28 -15.88 25.02
N SER A 338 9.11 -15.63 25.62
CA SER A 338 7.83 -15.51 24.90
C SER A 338 7.70 -14.10 24.32
N TRP A 339 7.18 -13.97 23.10
CA TRP A 339 6.90 -12.70 22.44
C TRP A 339 5.42 -12.63 22.07
N ASP A 340 4.77 -11.50 22.30
CA ASP A 340 3.39 -11.26 21.83
C ASP A 340 3.35 -10.90 20.32
N GLY A 341 4.04 -11.69 19.48
CA GLY A 341 4.16 -11.49 18.03
C GLY A 341 3.61 -12.67 17.22
N PRO A 342 3.49 -12.54 15.87
CA PRO A 342 2.89 -13.55 14.99
C PRO A 342 3.58 -14.90 14.95
N LEU A 343 4.86 -14.91 15.27
CA LEU A 343 5.62 -16.11 15.53
C LEU A 343 6.48 -15.79 16.76
N ASP A 344 6.46 -16.66 17.77
CA ASP A 344 7.41 -16.71 18.89
C ASP A 344 8.81 -16.96 18.30
N ASN A 345 9.42 -15.93 17.69
CA ASN A 345 10.48 -16.14 16.73
C ASN A 345 11.87 -16.10 17.38
N PRO A 346 12.65 -17.20 17.37
CA PRO A 346 14.02 -17.23 17.87
C PRO A 346 15.03 -16.82 16.80
N VAL A 347 14.61 -16.51 15.57
CA VAL A 347 15.54 -16.09 14.51
C VAL A 347 16.16 -14.77 14.91
N SER A 348 17.49 -14.77 14.95
CA SER A 348 18.26 -13.64 15.45
C SER A 348 19.50 -13.44 14.60
N ILE A 349 20.02 -12.22 14.54
CA ILE A 349 21.21 -11.86 13.78
C ILE A 349 22.04 -10.85 14.59
N ALA A 350 23.36 -10.91 14.47
CA ALA A 350 24.25 -10.03 15.23
C ALA A 350 23.99 -8.56 14.85
N GLU A 351 24.03 -7.65 15.84
CA GLU A 351 23.74 -6.22 15.62
C GLU A 351 24.68 -5.60 14.57
N VAL A 352 25.94 -6.06 14.52
CA VAL A 352 26.94 -5.56 13.57
C VAL A 352 26.53 -5.76 12.11
N CYS A 353 25.70 -6.76 11.83
CA CYS A 353 25.19 -7.01 10.47
C CYS A 353 24.24 -5.92 9.97
N PHE A 354 23.68 -5.07 10.82
CA PHE A 354 22.75 -4.02 10.40
C PHE A 354 23.44 -2.75 9.92
N ALA A 355 24.56 -2.39 10.53
CA ALA A 355 25.23 -1.12 10.22
C ALA A 355 26.74 -1.11 10.45
N GLY A 356 27.38 -2.22 10.86
CA GLY A 356 28.81 -2.26 11.18
C GLY A 356 29.70 -2.89 10.11
N LEU A 357 29.11 -3.51 9.08
CA LEU A 357 29.84 -4.23 8.03
C LEU A 357 29.76 -3.46 6.70
N PRO A 358 30.88 -3.20 6.01
CA PRO A 358 30.85 -2.61 4.68
C PRO A 358 30.32 -3.62 3.64
N SER A 359 29.70 -3.13 2.57
CA SER A 359 29.08 -3.99 1.54
C SER A 359 30.07 -4.87 0.74
N HIS A 360 31.37 -4.68 0.91
CA HIS A 360 32.41 -5.44 0.21
C HIS A 360 33.17 -6.43 1.11
N ALA A 361 32.95 -6.43 2.42
CA ALA A 361 33.64 -7.33 3.34
C ALA A 361 32.84 -7.57 4.63
N ASP A 362 32.80 -8.81 5.11
CA ASP A 362 32.25 -9.14 6.43
C ASP A 362 33.29 -8.87 7.55
N VAL A 363 33.86 -7.66 7.56
CA VAL A 363 34.82 -7.20 8.58
C VAL A 363 34.25 -5.95 9.26
N PRO A 364 34.00 -5.98 10.59
CA PRO A 364 33.49 -4.83 11.30
C PRO A 364 34.41 -3.62 11.20
N VAL A 365 33.84 -2.45 10.89
CA VAL A 365 34.57 -1.18 10.97
C VAL A 365 34.65 -0.77 12.44
N PRO A 366 35.85 -0.66 13.06
CA PRO A 366 35.97 -0.40 14.49
C PRO A 366 35.27 0.89 14.94
N ALA A 367 35.33 1.95 14.11
CA ALA A 367 34.70 3.23 14.37
C ALA A 367 33.16 3.19 14.36
N ALA A 368 32.55 2.12 13.82
CA ALA A 368 31.09 1.94 13.88
C ALA A 368 30.59 1.60 15.29
N ASN A 369 31.49 1.21 16.21
CA ASN A 369 31.17 0.84 17.59
C ASN A 369 30.11 -0.28 17.72
N LEU A 370 30.07 -1.18 16.75
CA LEU A 370 29.20 -2.36 16.75
C LEU A 370 30.04 -3.64 16.78
N SER A 371 29.53 -4.67 17.43
CA SER A 371 30.25 -5.94 17.56
C SER A 371 29.34 -7.15 17.32
N GLY A 372 29.95 -8.32 17.13
CA GLY A 372 29.20 -9.59 17.05
C GLY A 372 28.65 -10.09 18.39
N ARG A 373 28.81 -9.35 19.50
CA ARG A 373 28.45 -9.81 20.85
C ARG A 373 26.97 -9.70 21.15
N ASN A 374 26.31 -8.67 20.62
CA ASN A 374 24.88 -8.48 20.79
C ASN A 374 24.14 -9.03 19.59
N VAL A 375 22.95 -9.59 19.84
CA VAL A 375 22.12 -10.21 18.83
C VAL A 375 20.71 -9.64 18.92
N LEU A 376 20.14 -9.33 17.76
CA LEU A 376 18.78 -8.80 17.62
C LEU A 376 17.87 -9.92 17.12
N THR A 377 16.64 -9.98 17.65
CA THR A 377 15.59 -10.89 17.17
C THR A 377 14.91 -10.28 15.96
N LEU A 378 14.66 -11.09 14.93
CA LEU A 378 13.91 -10.69 13.74
C LEU A 378 12.42 -10.94 13.97
N GLN A 379 11.60 -9.90 13.83
CA GLN A 379 10.16 -9.99 13.91
C GLN A 379 9.60 -9.95 12.49
N PRO A 380 8.99 -11.05 11.97
CA PRO A 380 8.49 -11.09 10.61
C PRO A 380 7.25 -10.21 10.43
N ASP A 381 7.20 -9.51 9.29
CA ASP A 381 6.01 -8.84 8.79
C ASP A 381 5.32 -9.69 7.72
N LEU A 382 4.28 -10.44 8.10
CA LEU A 382 3.60 -11.33 7.17
C LEU A 382 2.92 -10.64 5.99
N SER A 383 2.71 -9.32 6.02
CA SER A 383 2.20 -8.57 4.86
C SER A 383 3.23 -8.49 3.72
N SER A 384 4.53 -8.54 4.06
CA SER A 384 5.66 -8.57 3.12
C SER A 384 5.99 -9.97 2.60
N LEU A 385 5.26 -11.00 3.03
CA LEU A 385 5.54 -12.38 2.66
C LEU A 385 5.36 -12.58 1.15
N ARG A 386 6.40 -13.10 0.47
CA ARG A 386 6.35 -13.47 -0.95
C ARG A 386 6.98 -14.84 -1.18
N VAL A 387 6.38 -15.64 -2.07
CA VAL A 387 7.03 -16.84 -2.62
C VAL A 387 8.05 -16.39 -3.66
N LEU A 388 9.21 -17.04 -3.74
CA LEU A 388 10.29 -16.63 -4.63
C LEU A 388 10.29 -17.46 -5.92
N PRO A 389 9.98 -16.88 -7.10
CA PRO A 389 9.93 -17.62 -8.37
C PRO A 389 11.28 -18.23 -8.76
N TYR A 390 12.38 -17.53 -8.44
CA TYR A 390 13.75 -17.99 -8.67
C TYR A 390 14.28 -18.95 -7.59
N ALA A 391 13.51 -19.17 -6.51
CA ALA A 391 13.79 -20.18 -5.50
C ALA A 391 12.48 -20.91 -5.10
N PRO A 392 11.86 -21.71 -6.02
CA PRO A 392 10.45 -22.13 -5.96
C PRO A 392 9.96 -22.88 -4.71
N ARG A 393 10.87 -23.29 -3.83
CA ARG A 393 10.54 -23.97 -2.56
C ARG A 393 10.74 -23.06 -1.35
N THR A 394 10.86 -21.76 -1.57
CA THR A 394 11.21 -20.78 -0.56
C THR A 394 10.27 -19.59 -0.64
N ALA A 395 9.81 -19.14 0.52
CA ALA A 395 9.20 -17.84 0.69
C ALA A 395 10.15 -16.93 1.48
N MET A 396 10.03 -15.62 1.30
CA MET A 396 10.75 -14.61 2.07
C MET A 396 9.76 -13.69 2.77
N VAL A 397 10.12 -13.27 3.98
CA VAL A 397 9.38 -12.30 4.78
C VAL A 397 10.37 -11.25 5.29
N MET A 398 10.05 -9.98 5.05
CA MET A 398 10.81 -8.85 5.60
C MET A 398 10.54 -8.73 7.09
N CYS A 399 11.57 -8.34 7.85
CA CYS A 399 11.52 -8.30 9.29
C CYS A 399 11.91 -6.93 9.84
N THR A 400 11.31 -6.56 10.96
CA THR A 400 11.89 -5.58 11.88
C THR A 400 12.83 -6.28 12.85
N ALA A 401 13.77 -5.56 13.45
CA ALA A 401 14.76 -6.11 14.36
C ALA A 401 14.59 -5.53 15.76
N HIS A 402 14.57 -6.39 16.77
CA HIS A 402 14.23 -6.02 18.14
C HIS A 402 15.26 -6.52 19.14
N ASN A 403 15.41 -5.78 20.24
CA ASN A 403 16.26 -6.20 21.35
C ASN A 403 15.72 -7.49 22.00
N GLN A 404 16.60 -8.47 22.20
CA GLN A 404 16.20 -9.77 22.75
C GLN A 404 15.60 -9.68 24.17
N ARG A 405 16.08 -8.74 24.99
CA ARG A 405 15.68 -8.57 26.38
C ARG A 405 14.52 -7.59 26.52
N THR A 406 14.68 -6.36 26.01
CA THR A 406 13.70 -5.29 26.22
C THR A 406 12.50 -5.37 25.29
N LYS A 407 12.61 -6.14 24.20
CA LYS A 407 11.57 -6.28 23.17
C LYS A 407 11.38 -5.06 22.26
N GLU A 408 12.04 -3.98 22.59
CA GLU A 408 11.98 -2.71 21.86
C GLU A 408 12.57 -2.86 20.46
N LEU A 409 12.07 -2.06 19.54
CA LEU A 409 12.63 -1.95 18.20
C LEU A 409 14.08 -1.47 18.30
N SER A 410 14.97 -2.07 17.51
CA SER A 410 16.37 -1.67 17.47
C SER A 410 16.54 -0.34 16.73
N PRO A 411 17.32 0.62 17.23
CA PRO A 411 17.64 1.86 16.50
C PRO A 411 18.43 1.60 15.21
N LEU A 412 19.04 0.42 15.07
CA LEU A 412 19.76 0.01 13.85
C LEU A 412 18.84 -0.54 12.74
N CYS A 413 17.54 -0.69 12.99
CA CYS A 413 16.60 -1.27 12.04
C CYS A 413 16.10 -0.20 11.06
N THR A 414 16.64 -0.18 9.82
CA THR A 414 16.24 0.81 8.81
C THR A 414 14.78 0.65 8.37
N ARG A 415 14.29 -0.59 8.25
CA ARG A 415 12.86 -0.86 7.97
C ARG A 415 11.96 -0.32 9.09
N GLY A 416 12.37 -0.50 10.33
CA GLY A 416 11.67 0.04 11.51
C GLY A 416 11.73 1.57 11.57
N LEU A 417 12.84 2.20 11.16
CA LEU A 417 12.93 3.65 11.05
C LEU A 417 11.87 4.21 10.09
N LEU A 418 11.70 3.58 8.92
CA LEU A 418 10.66 3.97 7.96
C LEU A 418 9.26 3.82 8.56
N GLU A 419 8.98 2.71 9.26
CA GLU A 419 7.69 2.51 9.94
C GLU A 419 7.37 3.65 10.92
N ARG A 420 8.34 4.09 11.73
CA ARG A 420 8.14 5.20 12.66
C ARG A 420 7.94 6.55 11.97
N VAL A 421 8.66 6.82 10.88
CA VAL A 421 8.49 8.05 10.07
C VAL A 421 7.06 8.11 9.50
N LEU A 422 6.58 7.00 8.93
CA LEU A 422 5.24 6.90 8.37
C LEU A 422 4.16 7.00 9.46
N LEU A 423 4.41 6.42 10.63
CA LEU A 423 3.51 6.53 11.79
C LEU A 423 3.35 7.98 12.23
N GLU A 424 4.44 8.72 12.36
CA GLU A 424 4.41 10.13 12.75
C GLU A 424 3.77 11.01 11.66
N ALA A 425 4.00 10.70 10.39
CA ALA A 425 3.31 11.38 9.30
C ALA A 425 1.78 11.22 9.44
N ARG A 426 1.32 10.00 9.73
CA ARG A 426 -0.10 9.69 9.88
C ARG A 426 -0.71 10.25 11.15
N GLU A 427 -0.12 9.96 12.30
CA GLU A 427 -0.68 10.28 13.62
C GLU A 427 -0.35 11.71 14.06
N GLY A 428 0.86 12.18 13.81
CA GLY A 428 1.34 13.50 14.22
C GLY A 428 1.00 14.61 13.22
N MET A 429 0.95 14.31 11.92
CA MET A 429 0.75 15.31 10.87
C MET A 429 -0.52 15.12 10.03
N GLY A 430 -1.27 14.03 10.27
CA GLY A 430 -2.50 13.74 9.54
C GLY A 430 -2.29 13.52 8.04
N ILE A 431 -1.14 13.00 7.61
CA ILE A 431 -0.85 12.70 6.20
C ILE A 431 -0.51 11.24 5.97
N GLU A 432 -0.92 10.72 4.82
CA GLU A 432 -0.52 9.43 4.29
C GLU A 432 0.22 9.64 2.97
N PHE A 433 1.48 9.20 2.91
CA PHE A 433 2.30 9.32 1.71
C PHE A 433 1.90 8.29 0.64
N CYS A 434 2.05 8.70 -0.61
CA CYS A 434 2.06 7.82 -1.78
C CYS A 434 3.43 7.95 -2.44
N VAL A 435 4.06 6.80 -2.75
CA VAL A 435 5.39 6.78 -3.37
C VAL A 435 5.37 5.91 -4.62
N GLY A 436 6.08 6.30 -5.67
CA GLY A 436 6.37 5.50 -6.85
C GLY A 436 7.88 5.36 -7.08
N ALA A 437 8.31 4.33 -7.79
CA ALA A 437 9.72 4.05 -8.03
C ALA A 437 9.97 3.62 -9.49
N GLU A 438 10.94 4.27 -10.13
CA GLU A 438 11.47 3.92 -11.45
C GLU A 438 12.86 3.34 -11.27
N LEU A 439 13.07 2.06 -11.60
CA LEU A 439 14.31 1.35 -11.35
C LEU A 439 15.06 1.07 -12.66
N GLU A 440 16.22 1.69 -12.82
CA GLU A 440 17.08 1.48 -13.98
C GLU A 440 18.17 0.43 -13.70
N PHE A 441 18.51 -0.35 -14.71
CA PHE A 441 19.61 -1.31 -14.68
C PHE A 441 20.16 -1.60 -16.08
N GLN A 442 21.37 -2.14 -16.15
CA GLN A 442 21.97 -2.59 -17.41
C GLN A 442 22.17 -4.09 -17.46
N LEU A 443 21.85 -4.69 -18.60
CA LEU A 443 22.09 -6.09 -18.90
C LEU A 443 23.41 -6.26 -19.65
N PHE A 444 24.23 -7.19 -19.16
CA PHE A 444 25.52 -7.54 -19.74
C PHE A 444 25.58 -9.02 -20.10
N ARG A 445 26.35 -9.31 -21.15
CA ARG A 445 26.76 -10.67 -21.50
C ARG A 445 27.63 -11.26 -20.37
N PRO A 446 27.64 -12.60 -20.20
CA PRO A 446 28.38 -13.26 -19.13
C PRO A 446 29.89 -13.24 -19.38
N ASP A 447 30.29 -13.20 -20.65
CA ASP A 447 31.68 -13.12 -21.07
C ASP A 447 32.12 -11.66 -21.26
N THR A 448 33.37 -11.39 -20.88
CA THR A 448 34.03 -10.11 -21.15
C THR A 448 34.80 -10.20 -22.47
N LYS A 449 34.84 -9.10 -23.24
CA LYS A 449 35.71 -8.98 -24.41
C LYS A 449 36.90 -8.09 -24.05
N ASP A 450 38.11 -8.59 -24.27
CA ASP A 450 39.36 -7.89 -23.89
C ASP A 450 39.41 -7.51 -22.40
N GLY A 451 38.74 -8.28 -21.55
CA GLY A 451 38.60 -8.02 -20.12
C GLY A 451 37.53 -6.99 -19.75
N LEU A 452 36.79 -6.44 -20.71
CA LEU A 452 35.73 -5.45 -20.47
C LEU A 452 34.32 -6.08 -20.57
N PRO A 453 33.39 -5.73 -19.65
CA PRO A 453 31.99 -6.16 -19.75
C PRO A 453 31.35 -5.69 -21.05
N GLN A 454 30.51 -6.53 -21.64
CA GLN A 454 29.82 -6.24 -22.90
C GLN A 454 28.30 -6.09 -22.66
N PRO A 455 27.69 -4.91 -22.89
CA PRO A 455 26.24 -4.77 -22.89
C PRO A 455 25.59 -5.74 -23.87
N ILE A 456 24.34 -6.13 -23.62
CA ILE A 456 23.64 -7.12 -24.45
C ILE A 456 23.28 -6.61 -25.85
N ASP A 457 23.11 -5.30 -25.99
CA ASP A 457 22.80 -4.59 -27.23
C ASP A 457 23.59 -3.27 -27.30
N GLY A 458 23.31 -2.46 -28.34
CA GLY A 458 23.86 -1.12 -28.52
C GLY A 458 22.78 -0.06 -28.77
N THR A 459 21.55 -0.29 -28.30
CA THR A 459 20.39 0.56 -28.62
C THR A 459 20.39 1.87 -27.83
N THR A 460 19.52 2.79 -28.24
CA THR A 460 19.33 4.09 -27.60
C THR A 460 17.98 4.18 -26.89
N PHE A 461 17.73 5.30 -26.21
CA PHE A 461 16.48 5.59 -25.50
C PHE A 461 15.22 5.28 -26.33
N ALA A 462 14.28 4.57 -25.72
CA ALA A 462 12.99 4.18 -26.26
C ALA A 462 13.03 3.44 -27.62
N ASP A 463 14.16 2.80 -27.96
CA ASP A 463 14.29 1.99 -29.17
C ASP A 463 13.57 0.64 -29.02
N SER A 464 12.64 0.35 -29.93
CA SER A 464 11.87 -0.90 -29.91
C SER A 464 12.71 -2.15 -30.18
N THR A 465 13.90 -1.99 -30.77
CA THR A 465 14.83 -3.10 -31.04
C THR A 465 15.26 -3.78 -29.75
N SER A 466 15.56 -3.01 -28.69
CA SER A 466 15.96 -3.58 -27.40
C SER A 466 14.84 -4.43 -26.79
N LEU A 467 13.60 -3.94 -26.85
CA LEU A 467 12.42 -4.66 -26.36
C LEU A 467 12.18 -5.96 -27.15
N ASN A 468 12.39 -5.94 -28.47
CA ASN A 468 12.25 -7.13 -29.30
C ASN A 468 13.38 -8.16 -29.07
N GLU A 469 14.62 -7.70 -28.90
CA GLU A 469 15.78 -8.57 -28.66
C GLU A 469 15.76 -9.18 -27.25
N GLN A 470 15.22 -8.45 -26.26
CA GLN A 470 15.14 -8.88 -24.86
C GLN A 470 13.74 -9.38 -24.46
N GLU A 471 12.86 -9.68 -25.41
CA GLU A 471 11.46 -10.06 -25.16
C GLU A 471 11.34 -11.23 -24.18
N GLU A 472 12.10 -12.32 -24.37
CA GLU A 472 12.02 -13.48 -23.48
C GLU A 472 12.41 -13.16 -22.03
N PHE A 473 13.39 -12.26 -21.85
CA PHE A 473 13.79 -11.76 -20.54
C PHE A 473 12.70 -10.90 -19.92
N ILE A 474 12.15 -9.94 -20.68
CA ILE A 474 11.10 -9.02 -20.22
C ILE A 474 9.84 -9.80 -19.84
N SER A 475 9.40 -10.75 -20.67
CA SER A 475 8.25 -11.60 -20.41
C SER A 475 8.45 -12.48 -19.17
N THR A 476 9.64 -13.08 -19.01
CA THR A 476 9.94 -13.84 -17.78
C THR A 476 9.98 -12.93 -16.54
N LEU A 477 10.52 -11.72 -16.67
CA LEU A 477 10.59 -10.76 -15.57
C LEU A 477 9.18 -10.32 -15.15
N TYR A 478 8.31 -10.01 -16.12
CA TYR A 478 6.91 -9.66 -15.88
C TYR A 478 6.18 -10.77 -15.11
N ASP A 479 6.28 -12.02 -15.58
CA ASP A 479 5.63 -13.16 -14.91
C ASP A 479 6.13 -13.35 -13.48
N GLN A 480 7.45 -13.26 -13.26
CA GLN A 480 8.03 -13.45 -11.92
C GLN A 480 7.69 -12.32 -10.95
N LEU A 481 7.65 -11.06 -11.41
CA LEU A 481 7.20 -9.94 -10.58
C LEU A 481 5.71 -10.07 -10.25
N ALA A 482 4.89 -10.46 -11.22
CA ALA A 482 3.46 -10.71 -11.01
C ALA A 482 3.19 -11.86 -10.03
N GLU A 483 3.97 -12.95 -10.08
CA GLU A 483 3.92 -14.05 -9.08
C GLU A 483 4.27 -13.59 -7.65
N GLN A 484 4.94 -12.44 -7.53
CA GLN A 484 5.29 -11.80 -6.26
C GLN A 484 4.38 -10.61 -5.93
N ASP A 485 3.25 -10.45 -6.61
CA ASP A 485 2.34 -9.32 -6.43
C ASP A 485 3.02 -7.95 -6.59
N ILE A 486 4.03 -7.86 -7.46
CA ILE A 486 4.74 -6.61 -7.80
C ILE A 486 4.27 -6.15 -9.17
N PRO A 487 3.30 -5.23 -9.25
CA PRO A 487 2.78 -4.73 -10.51
C PRO A 487 3.81 -3.82 -11.19
N LEU A 488 3.98 -4.04 -12.49
CA LEU A 488 4.85 -3.26 -13.34
C LEU A 488 3.99 -2.40 -14.29
N GLU A 489 4.22 -1.09 -14.30
CA GLU A 489 3.46 -0.15 -15.12
C GLU A 489 4.08 0.04 -16.51
N LEU A 490 5.40 0.03 -16.59
CA LEU A 490 6.14 0.35 -17.81
C LEU A 490 7.50 -0.35 -17.83
N VAL A 491 7.92 -0.78 -19.03
CA VAL A 491 9.32 -1.11 -19.35
C VAL A 491 9.71 -0.35 -20.60
N HIS A 492 10.90 0.24 -20.63
CA HIS A 492 11.48 0.77 -21.85
C HIS A 492 13.00 0.62 -21.89
N ALA A 493 13.54 0.68 -23.12
CA ALA A 493 14.95 0.88 -23.36
C ALA A 493 15.37 2.27 -22.89
N GLU A 494 16.49 2.34 -22.18
CA GLU A 494 16.97 3.59 -21.60
C GLU A 494 18.23 4.10 -22.31
N SER A 495 18.77 5.21 -21.83
CA SER A 495 19.73 6.05 -22.56
C SER A 495 21.18 5.50 -22.63
N ALA A 496 21.42 4.25 -22.21
CA ALA A 496 22.70 3.56 -22.36
C ALA A 496 22.55 2.15 -22.98
N PRO A 497 23.59 1.62 -23.65
CA PRO A 497 23.57 0.26 -24.20
C PRO A 497 23.18 -0.79 -23.14
N GLY A 498 22.26 -1.67 -23.52
CA GLY A 498 21.67 -2.70 -22.67
C GLY A 498 20.94 -2.19 -21.43
N GLN A 499 20.63 -0.90 -21.35
CA GLN A 499 19.91 -0.30 -20.23
C GLN A 499 18.41 -0.44 -20.40
N LEU A 500 17.75 -0.89 -19.34
CA LEU A 500 16.30 -0.94 -19.23
C LEU A 500 15.87 -0.18 -17.97
N GLU A 501 14.72 0.46 -18.06
CA GLU A 501 14.00 0.98 -16.91
C GLU A 501 12.73 0.16 -16.69
N VAL A 502 12.45 -0.15 -15.43
CA VAL A 502 11.16 -0.71 -15.01
C VAL A 502 10.47 0.23 -14.04
N VAL A 503 9.23 0.59 -14.34
CA VAL A 503 8.40 1.46 -13.49
C VAL A 503 7.49 0.57 -12.65
N LEU A 504 7.65 0.63 -11.33
CA LEU A 504 6.77 -0.06 -10.39
C LEU A 504 5.54 0.82 -10.13
N SER A 505 4.37 0.21 -9.92
CA SER A 505 3.19 1.00 -9.56
C SER A 505 3.41 1.80 -8.28
N TYR A 506 2.90 3.03 -8.27
CA TYR A 506 2.87 3.81 -7.05
C TYR A 506 2.00 3.11 -6.00
N SER A 507 2.36 3.28 -4.73
CA SER A 507 1.67 2.65 -3.61
C SER A 507 1.39 3.67 -2.51
N SER A 508 0.18 3.60 -1.94
CA SER A 508 -0.17 4.26 -0.68
C SER A 508 0.36 3.50 0.55
N SER A 509 0.87 2.28 0.36
CA SER A 509 1.67 1.56 1.33
C SER A 509 3.15 1.73 0.98
N VAL A 510 3.77 2.77 1.53
CA VAL A 510 5.20 3.06 1.31
C VAL A 510 6.10 1.90 1.77
N MET A 511 5.69 1.19 2.83
CA MET A 511 6.38 -0.03 3.28
C MET A 511 6.37 -1.13 2.22
N GLN A 512 5.22 -1.33 1.55
CA GLN A 512 5.08 -2.31 0.48
C GLN A 512 5.97 -1.95 -0.71
N LEU A 513 5.95 -0.69 -1.16
CA LEU A 513 6.82 -0.25 -2.26
C LEU A 513 8.31 -0.46 -1.92
N ALA A 514 8.73 -0.13 -0.70
CA ALA A 514 10.12 -0.35 -0.27
C ALA A 514 10.49 -1.83 -0.29
N ASP A 515 9.60 -2.71 0.20
CA ASP A 515 9.76 -4.17 0.12
C ASP A 515 9.80 -4.64 -1.36
N ASP A 516 8.97 -4.07 -2.24
CA ASP A 516 8.90 -4.40 -3.68
C ASP A 516 10.16 -3.99 -4.44
N VAL A 517 10.74 -2.81 -4.16
CA VAL A 517 12.01 -2.37 -4.77
C VAL A 517 13.14 -3.35 -4.44
N VAL A 518 13.20 -3.83 -3.20
CA VAL A 518 14.21 -4.83 -2.77
C VAL A 518 14.02 -6.15 -3.52
N LEU A 519 12.78 -6.63 -3.61
CA LEU A 519 12.43 -7.87 -4.29
C LEU A 519 12.66 -7.76 -5.79
N ALA A 520 12.22 -6.68 -6.43
CA ALA A 520 12.37 -6.44 -7.85
C ALA A 520 13.84 -6.53 -8.28
N ARG A 521 14.77 -5.95 -7.49
CA ARG A 521 16.21 -6.07 -7.75
C ARG A 521 16.71 -7.52 -7.70
N GLU A 522 16.27 -8.31 -6.72
CA GLU A 522 16.63 -9.73 -6.61
C GLU A 522 16.04 -10.56 -7.78
N THR A 523 14.81 -10.24 -8.18
CA THR A 523 14.09 -10.89 -9.29
C THR A 523 14.73 -10.56 -10.64
N ILE A 524 15.04 -9.29 -10.92
CA ILE A 524 15.77 -8.86 -12.12
C ILE A 524 17.11 -9.58 -12.23
N SER A 525 17.89 -9.61 -11.14
CA SER A 525 19.20 -10.28 -11.11
C SER A 525 19.07 -11.79 -11.39
N SER A 526 18.07 -12.43 -10.77
CA SER A 526 17.81 -13.86 -10.95
C SER A 526 17.28 -14.20 -12.34
N CYS A 527 16.42 -13.35 -12.90
CA CYS A 527 15.89 -13.47 -14.25
C CYS A 527 17.01 -13.31 -15.28
N ALA A 528 17.86 -12.28 -15.13
CA ALA A 528 19.00 -12.06 -16.02
C ALA A 528 19.91 -13.28 -16.02
N LYS A 529 20.22 -13.83 -14.84
CA LYS A 529 21.01 -15.05 -14.70
C LYS A 529 20.37 -16.27 -15.37
N LYS A 530 19.05 -16.43 -15.27
CA LYS A 530 18.30 -17.51 -15.96
C LYS A 530 18.46 -17.42 -17.48
N HIS A 531 18.54 -16.21 -18.00
CA HIS A 531 18.74 -15.91 -19.43
C HIS A 531 20.22 -15.80 -19.83
N GLY A 532 21.14 -16.25 -18.97
CA GLY A 532 22.58 -16.24 -19.26
C GLY A 532 23.20 -14.83 -19.29
N MET A 533 22.55 -13.84 -18.70
CA MET A 533 22.98 -12.44 -18.61
C MET A 533 23.34 -12.06 -17.17
N LYS A 534 23.88 -10.86 -17.00
CA LYS A 534 24.10 -10.21 -15.70
C LYS A 534 23.41 -8.86 -15.66
N ALA A 535 22.56 -8.64 -14.66
CA ALA A 535 22.00 -7.32 -14.39
C ALA A 535 22.91 -6.54 -13.45
N LEU A 536 23.25 -5.30 -13.83
CA LEU A 536 24.04 -4.37 -13.03
C LEU A 536 23.21 -3.13 -12.69
N PHE A 537 23.11 -2.85 -11.39
CA PHE A 537 22.46 -1.67 -10.80
C PHE A 537 23.45 -0.55 -10.46
N LEU A 538 24.67 -0.65 -11.00
CA LEU A 538 25.74 0.29 -10.69
C LEU A 538 25.39 1.67 -11.26
N PRO A 539 25.50 2.78 -10.50
CA PRO A 539 24.99 4.09 -10.93
C PRO A 539 25.63 4.64 -12.21
N LYS A 540 26.89 4.30 -12.45
CA LYS A 540 27.64 4.69 -13.64
C LYS A 540 28.54 3.53 -14.05
N THR A 541 28.32 2.96 -15.23
CA THR A 541 29.15 1.89 -15.81
C THR A 541 30.17 2.42 -16.81
N SER A 542 29.85 3.53 -17.47
CA SER A 542 30.74 4.28 -18.37
C SER A 542 30.55 5.77 -18.18
N MET A 543 31.64 6.54 -18.26
CA MET A 543 31.58 8.01 -18.22
C MET A 543 30.96 8.61 -19.48
N MET A 544 30.81 7.82 -20.55
CA MET A 544 30.32 8.28 -21.85
C MET A 544 28.82 8.05 -22.08
N THR A 545 28.15 7.25 -21.25
CA THR A 545 26.74 6.87 -21.42
C THR A 545 25.90 7.38 -20.26
N ALA A 546 24.57 7.25 -20.34
CA ALA A 546 23.70 7.47 -19.18
C ALA A 546 24.08 6.52 -18.01
N GLY A 547 23.68 6.91 -16.80
CA GLY A 547 23.84 6.12 -15.59
C GLY A 547 22.53 5.49 -15.17
N ASN A 548 22.56 4.55 -14.21
CA ASN A 548 21.37 3.91 -13.64
C ASN A 548 20.88 4.69 -12.40
N GLY A 549 19.62 5.12 -12.43
CA GLY A 549 18.90 5.75 -11.34
C GLY A 549 17.90 4.85 -10.61
N LEU A 550 17.35 5.41 -9.53
CA LEU A 550 16.14 4.95 -8.86
C LEU A 550 15.26 6.18 -8.63
N HIS A 551 14.48 6.62 -9.61
CA HIS A 551 13.69 7.84 -9.42
C HIS A 551 12.56 7.58 -8.43
N LEU A 552 12.40 8.47 -7.45
CA LEU A 552 11.37 8.36 -6.43
C LEU A 552 10.34 9.45 -6.62
N HIS A 553 9.09 9.05 -6.74
CA HIS A 553 7.97 9.96 -6.88
C HIS A 553 7.23 10.08 -5.56
N PHE A 554 6.95 11.30 -5.10
CA PHE A 554 6.28 11.54 -3.82
C PHE A 554 5.02 12.38 -4.00
N SER A 555 3.96 11.97 -3.33
CA SER A 555 2.80 12.79 -3.01
C SER A 555 2.25 12.39 -1.65
N PHE A 556 1.26 13.13 -1.15
CA PHE A 556 0.56 12.76 0.06
C PHE A 556 -0.90 13.19 0.01
N ARG A 557 -1.71 12.52 0.81
CA ARG A 557 -3.12 12.83 1.05
C ARG A 557 -3.36 12.99 2.54
N ASP A 558 -4.48 13.62 2.90
CA ASP A 558 -4.90 13.67 4.29
C ASP A 558 -5.25 12.26 4.81
N ALA A 559 -4.79 11.96 6.02
CA ALA A 559 -4.95 10.65 6.64
C ALA A 559 -6.45 10.30 6.79
N GLY A 560 -6.83 9.10 6.36
CA GLY A 560 -8.22 8.66 6.37
C GLY A 560 -9.11 9.21 5.24
N SER A 561 -8.61 10.11 4.39
CA SER A 561 -9.32 10.56 3.19
C SER A 561 -9.14 9.59 2.03
N SER A 562 -10.24 9.18 1.36
CA SER A 562 -10.19 8.21 0.26
C SER A 562 -9.91 8.82 -1.12
N LEU A 563 -10.00 10.16 -1.28
CA LEU A 563 -9.61 10.89 -2.50
C LEU A 563 -9.45 12.39 -2.20
N GLU A 564 -8.21 12.84 -2.10
CA GLU A 564 -7.70 14.04 -2.76
C GLU A 564 -6.19 14.05 -2.59
N ASN A 565 -5.45 14.39 -3.65
CA ASN A 565 -4.02 14.59 -3.57
C ASN A 565 -3.77 15.94 -2.88
N SER A 566 -3.60 15.94 -1.57
CA SER A 566 -3.37 17.15 -0.75
C SER A 566 -2.02 17.83 -1.06
N PHE A 567 -1.17 17.23 -1.90
CA PHE A 567 0.01 17.86 -2.50
C PHE A 567 -0.34 18.90 -3.57
N SER A 568 -1.48 18.71 -4.25
CA SER A 568 -1.89 19.51 -5.40
C SER A 568 -2.81 20.65 -4.98
N ASP A 569 -2.65 21.82 -5.60
CA ASP A 569 -3.63 22.90 -5.50
C ASP A 569 -3.61 23.72 -6.81
N PRO A 570 -4.59 23.53 -7.71
CA PRO A 570 -4.64 24.25 -8.98
C PRO A 570 -4.92 25.76 -8.81
N SER A 571 -5.30 26.22 -7.62
CA SER A 571 -5.44 27.64 -7.33
C SER A 571 -4.10 28.34 -7.11
N GLN A 572 -3.04 27.57 -6.81
CA GLN A 572 -1.69 28.10 -6.68
C GLN A 572 -1.04 28.25 -8.08
N PRO A 573 -0.27 29.31 -8.34
CA PRO A 573 0.40 29.50 -9.63
C PRO A 573 1.31 28.35 -10.06
N THR A 574 1.82 27.59 -9.09
CA THR A 574 2.70 26.43 -9.31
C THR A 574 1.94 25.11 -9.45
N GLY A 575 0.63 25.09 -9.20
CA GLY A 575 -0.18 23.87 -9.11
C GLY A 575 0.06 23.04 -7.83
N ILE A 576 0.90 23.53 -6.90
CA ILE A 576 1.35 22.85 -5.68
C ILE A 576 0.69 23.52 -4.47
N SER A 577 0.08 22.73 -3.58
CA SER A 577 -0.51 23.24 -2.33
C SER A 577 0.53 23.89 -1.42
N LEU A 578 0.13 24.76 -0.49
CA LEU A 578 1.06 25.36 0.47
C LEU A 578 1.81 24.32 1.32
N ARG A 579 1.15 23.19 1.61
CA ARG A 579 1.78 22.03 2.26
C ARG A 579 2.79 21.36 1.33
N GLY A 580 2.41 21.10 0.07
CA GLY A 580 3.33 20.54 -0.92
C GLY A 580 4.57 21.42 -1.12
N GLN A 581 4.39 22.75 -1.14
CA GLN A 581 5.47 23.73 -1.22
C GLN A 581 6.41 23.63 -0.01
N SER A 582 5.85 23.59 1.20
CA SER A 582 6.64 23.45 2.44
C SER A 582 7.39 22.12 2.49
N PHE A 583 6.77 21.04 2.02
CA PHE A 583 7.39 19.71 1.92
C PHE A 583 8.60 19.72 0.99
N ILE A 584 8.47 20.29 -0.21
CA ILE A 584 9.58 20.41 -1.17
C ILE A 584 10.73 21.21 -0.56
N GLU A 585 10.44 22.34 0.08
CA GLU A 585 11.48 23.18 0.68
C GLU A 585 12.25 22.44 1.78
N GLY A 586 11.55 21.64 2.60
CA GLY A 586 12.19 20.79 3.60
C GLY A 586 13.17 19.79 2.99
N ILE A 587 12.85 19.20 1.84
CA ILE A 587 13.79 18.31 1.13
C ILE A 587 14.98 19.12 0.61
N LEU A 588 14.75 20.29 -0.01
CA LEU A 588 15.80 21.14 -0.58
C LEU A 588 16.80 21.63 0.47
N ASP A 589 16.33 22.09 1.63
CA ASP A 589 17.16 22.56 2.75
C ASP A 589 18.13 21.47 3.27
N HIS A 590 17.69 20.21 3.21
CA HIS A 590 18.46 19.07 3.68
C HIS A 590 19.18 18.33 2.54
N LEU A 591 18.95 18.71 1.28
CA LEU A 591 19.39 17.98 0.09
C LEU A 591 20.89 17.65 0.09
N PRO A 592 21.82 18.60 0.41
CA PRO A 592 23.25 18.28 0.45
C PRO A 592 23.62 17.14 1.41
N SER A 593 22.89 17.00 2.52
CA SER A 593 23.09 15.89 3.47
C SER A 593 22.38 14.61 3.03
N LEU A 594 21.19 14.74 2.42
CA LEU A 594 20.40 13.62 1.93
C LEU A 594 21.14 12.79 0.86
N LEU A 595 21.99 13.41 0.05
CA LEU A 595 22.77 12.71 -0.98
C LEU A 595 23.63 11.57 -0.43
N SER A 596 24.07 11.64 0.83
CA SER A 596 24.84 10.54 1.43
C SER A 596 24.01 9.26 1.55
N PHE A 597 22.68 9.37 1.65
CA PHE A 597 21.74 8.24 1.71
C PHE A 597 21.24 7.81 0.33
N SER A 598 20.91 8.76 -0.54
CA SER A 598 20.32 8.51 -1.87
C SER A 598 21.35 8.22 -2.96
N LEU A 599 22.57 8.76 -2.82
CA LEU A 599 23.73 8.53 -3.70
C LEU A 599 24.89 7.95 -2.89
N PRO A 600 24.76 6.75 -2.30
CA PRO A 600 25.55 6.41 -1.12
C PRO A 600 26.90 5.74 -1.43
N THR A 601 27.35 5.80 -2.69
CA THR A 601 28.64 5.27 -3.14
C THR A 601 29.47 6.34 -3.82
N VAL A 602 30.79 6.14 -3.90
CA VAL A 602 31.66 7.03 -4.69
C VAL A 602 31.21 7.07 -6.16
N ASN A 603 30.77 5.93 -6.69
CA ASN A 603 30.27 5.84 -8.06
C ASN A 603 28.93 6.58 -8.27
N SER A 604 28.07 6.65 -7.25
CA SER A 604 26.81 7.39 -7.29
C SER A 604 26.99 8.85 -7.69
N PHE A 605 28.01 9.52 -7.13
CA PHE A 605 28.31 10.91 -7.44
C PHE A 605 28.80 11.15 -8.87
N ARG A 606 29.22 10.10 -9.60
CA ARG A 606 29.59 10.19 -11.02
C ARG A 606 28.39 10.24 -11.97
N ARG A 607 27.19 9.94 -11.45
CA ARG A 607 25.93 10.08 -12.19
C ARG A 607 25.38 11.50 -12.13
N LYS A 608 25.79 12.30 -11.14
CA LYS A 608 25.42 13.71 -10.99
C LYS A 608 26.29 14.60 -11.88
N GLY A 609 25.69 15.59 -12.53
CA GLY A 609 26.40 16.63 -13.26
C GLY A 609 25.60 17.23 -14.42
N PRO A 610 26.12 18.29 -15.07
CA PRO A 610 25.47 18.88 -16.25
C PRO A 610 25.25 17.83 -17.36
N GLY A 611 24.07 17.81 -17.97
CA GLY A 611 23.70 16.87 -19.04
C GLY A 611 23.47 15.43 -18.58
N CYS A 612 23.39 15.18 -17.27
CA CYS A 612 23.13 13.86 -16.69
C CYS A 612 21.68 13.68 -16.21
N TRP A 613 20.76 14.58 -16.56
CA TRP A 613 19.32 14.50 -16.25
C TRP A 613 18.98 14.34 -14.75
N THR A 614 19.84 14.83 -13.85
CA THR A 614 19.73 14.57 -12.39
C THR A 614 19.91 15.81 -11.50
N GLY A 615 20.13 17.01 -12.07
CA GLY A 615 20.42 18.21 -11.28
C GLY A 615 21.90 18.38 -10.94
N SER A 616 22.35 19.64 -10.92
CA SER A 616 23.70 20.03 -10.47
C SER A 616 23.72 21.02 -9.31
N ALA A 617 22.57 21.56 -8.94
CA ALA A 617 22.38 22.53 -7.87
C ALA A 617 21.13 22.18 -7.04
N VAL A 618 21.05 22.74 -5.83
CA VAL A 618 19.86 22.66 -5.00
C VAL A 618 18.77 23.52 -5.63
N GLY A 619 17.75 22.87 -6.18
CA GLY A 619 16.67 23.57 -6.85
C GLY A 619 15.56 22.66 -7.31
N TRP A 620 14.44 23.28 -7.67
CA TRP A 620 13.26 22.62 -8.19
C TRP A 620 12.71 23.41 -9.36
N SER A 621 11.95 22.74 -10.21
CA SER A 621 11.22 23.36 -11.33
C SER A 621 10.08 22.44 -11.77
N THR A 622 9.11 23.01 -12.49
CA THR A 622 7.98 22.26 -13.06
C THR A 622 8.38 21.67 -14.41
N GLU A 623 8.14 20.38 -14.60
CA GLU A 623 8.44 19.64 -15.85
C GLU A 623 9.91 19.58 -16.30
N ASP A 624 10.82 20.27 -15.61
CA ASP A 624 12.24 20.25 -15.93
C ASP A 624 12.89 18.96 -15.43
N LYS A 625 13.43 18.15 -16.34
CA LYS A 625 14.12 16.89 -15.99
C LYS A 625 15.56 17.10 -15.53
N GLU A 626 16.10 18.32 -15.63
CA GLU A 626 17.48 18.63 -15.24
C GLU A 626 17.59 19.23 -13.83
N VAL A 627 16.51 19.33 -13.06
CA VAL A 627 16.54 19.78 -11.65
C VAL A 627 16.60 18.61 -10.67
N ALA A 628 17.02 18.91 -9.43
CA ALA A 628 17.07 17.93 -8.36
C ALA A 628 15.68 17.41 -7.95
N ILE A 629 14.70 18.32 -7.89
CA ILE A 629 13.29 18.01 -7.63
C ILE A 629 12.44 18.53 -8.77
N ARG A 630 11.90 17.62 -9.58
CA ARG A 630 10.95 17.96 -10.64
C ARG A 630 9.53 17.88 -10.10
N VAL A 631 8.75 18.93 -10.31
CA VAL A 631 7.30 18.87 -10.04
C VAL A 631 6.62 18.39 -11.32
N CYS A 632 5.92 17.26 -11.23
CA CYS A 632 5.16 16.68 -12.32
C CYS A 632 3.74 17.27 -12.33
N LEU A 633 3.34 17.85 -13.45
CA LEU A 633 2.06 18.48 -13.69
C LEU A 633 1.25 17.63 -14.69
N ASP A 634 -0.02 17.42 -14.37
CA ASP A 634 -0.99 17.13 -15.43
C ASP A 634 -1.21 18.41 -16.23
N LEU A 635 -0.61 18.48 -17.43
CA LEU A 635 -0.68 19.65 -18.29
C LEU A 635 -2.11 20.03 -18.70
N SER A 636 -3.06 19.09 -18.67
CA SER A 636 -4.46 19.36 -19.01
C SER A 636 -5.21 20.08 -17.88
N THR A 637 -4.84 19.81 -16.62
CA THR A 637 -5.49 20.39 -15.43
C THR A 637 -4.61 21.38 -14.67
N GLN A 638 -3.33 21.49 -15.05
CA GLN A 638 -2.27 22.23 -14.35
C GLN A 638 -2.10 21.83 -12.87
N LYS A 639 -2.57 20.62 -12.51
CA LYS A 639 -2.44 20.07 -11.16
C LYS A 639 -1.10 19.37 -11.00
N ALA A 640 -0.37 19.68 -9.92
CA ALA A 640 0.77 18.85 -9.55
C ALA A 640 0.28 17.46 -9.14
N THR A 641 0.76 16.42 -9.81
CA THR A 641 0.43 15.02 -9.49
C THR A 641 1.35 14.51 -8.38
N ASN A 642 2.62 14.89 -8.43
CA ASN A 642 3.66 14.45 -7.51
C ASN A 642 4.93 15.28 -7.74
N VAL A 643 5.91 15.10 -6.87
CA VAL A 643 7.31 15.46 -7.17
C VAL A 643 8.10 14.22 -7.50
N GLU A 644 9.13 14.40 -8.32
CA GLU A 644 10.10 13.40 -8.74
C GLU A 644 11.47 13.81 -8.17
N PHE A 645 12.06 12.93 -7.38
CA PHE A 645 13.40 13.06 -6.85
C PHE A 645 14.34 12.15 -7.64
N LYS A 646 15.20 12.77 -8.46
CA LYS A 646 16.06 12.05 -9.40
C LYS A 646 17.43 11.73 -8.83
N LEU A 647 17.86 12.41 -7.75
CA LEU A 647 19.16 12.23 -7.10
C LEU A 647 19.22 10.98 -6.22
N SER A 648 18.78 9.84 -6.75
CA SER A 648 18.73 8.53 -6.11
C SER A 648 19.20 7.44 -7.06
N ASP A 649 19.80 6.38 -6.54
CA ASP A 649 20.18 5.21 -7.29
C ASP A 649 19.98 3.90 -6.52
N ALA A 650 19.93 2.79 -7.25
CA ALA A 650 19.60 1.47 -6.71
C ALA A 650 20.66 0.88 -5.74
N THR A 651 21.77 1.59 -5.49
CA THR A 651 22.74 1.24 -4.43
C THR A 651 22.33 1.77 -3.05
N ALA A 652 21.34 2.67 -2.99
CA ALA A 652 20.69 3.12 -1.76
C ALA A 652 19.91 2.01 -1.05
N ASN A 653 19.94 2.05 0.29
CA ASN A 653 18.99 1.29 1.10
C ASN A 653 17.67 2.08 1.05
N ILE A 654 16.69 1.54 0.32
CA ILE A 654 15.42 2.21 0.07
C ILE A 654 14.67 2.59 1.36
N TYR A 655 14.71 1.75 2.40
CA TYR A 655 14.06 2.09 3.68
C TYR A 655 14.71 3.31 4.34
N LEU A 656 16.04 3.33 4.37
CA LEU A 656 16.81 4.41 4.97
C LEU A 656 16.65 5.70 4.15
N GLU A 657 16.77 5.61 2.83
CA GLU A 657 16.59 6.74 1.93
C GLU A 657 15.19 7.37 2.06
N LEU A 658 14.13 6.56 1.97
CA LEU A 658 12.77 7.06 2.14
C LEU A 658 12.56 7.67 3.52
N SER A 659 13.12 7.07 4.57
CA SER A 659 13.04 7.63 5.92
C SER A 659 13.62 9.04 5.99
N MET A 660 14.81 9.24 5.42
CA MET A 660 15.51 10.53 5.48
C MET A 660 14.84 11.59 4.60
N ILE A 661 14.42 11.24 3.37
CA ILE A 661 13.76 12.16 2.45
C ILE A 661 12.39 12.59 2.98
N LEU A 662 11.55 11.63 3.41
CA LEU A 662 10.22 11.92 3.93
C LEU A 662 10.30 12.75 5.21
N ALA A 663 11.22 12.42 6.13
CA ALA A 663 11.41 13.20 7.34
C ALA A 663 11.92 14.63 7.08
N ALA A 664 12.77 14.84 6.08
CA ALA A 664 13.19 16.17 5.65
C ALA A 664 11.99 16.97 5.09
N GLY A 665 11.14 16.36 4.26
CA GLY A 665 9.93 17.01 3.78
C GLY A 665 8.92 17.29 4.90
N MET A 666 8.76 16.36 5.85
CA MET A 666 7.97 16.59 7.07
C MET A 666 8.53 17.76 7.89
N TYR A 667 9.86 17.91 7.98
CA TYR A 667 10.47 19.05 8.66
C TYR A 667 10.05 20.37 8.02
N GLY A 668 9.99 20.41 6.68
CA GLY A 668 9.47 21.55 5.94
C GLY A 668 8.01 21.86 6.28
N LEU A 669 7.15 20.84 6.27
CA LEU A 669 5.73 20.95 6.67
C LEU A 669 5.58 21.49 8.09
N LYS A 670 6.34 20.93 9.05
CA LYS A 670 6.23 21.30 10.45
C LYS A 670 6.61 22.76 10.70
N ASN A 671 7.65 23.24 10.01
CA ASN A 671 8.15 24.60 10.20
C ASN A 671 7.50 25.63 9.27
N GLY A 672 6.55 25.21 8.41
CA GLY A 672 5.89 26.10 7.44
C GLY A 672 6.89 26.77 6.50
N LEU A 673 7.90 26.01 6.03
CA LEU A 673 8.96 26.56 5.19
C LEU A 673 8.37 27.08 3.87
N LYS A 674 8.83 28.26 3.45
CA LYS A 674 8.39 28.85 2.20
C LYS A 674 9.25 28.32 1.06
N LEU A 675 8.62 27.71 0.07
CA LEU A 675 9.30 27.23 -1.13
C LEU A 675 10.05 28.37 -1.82
N ARG A 676 11.34 28.13 -2.08
CA ARG A 676 12.19 29.02 -2.87
C ARG A 676 11.67 29.18 -4.31
N PRO A 677 12.02 30.25 -5.03
CA PRO A 677 11.66 30.38 -6.44
C PRO A 677 12.11 29.18 -7.27
N PRO A 678 11.38 28.80 -8.34
CA PRO A 678 11.82 27.74 -9.23
C PRO A 678 13.14 28.12 -9.89
N MET A 679 13.99 27.12 -10.09
CA MET A 679 15.29 27.26 -10.72
C MET A 679 15.12 27.63 -12.19
N THR A 680 15.92 28.57 -12.67
CA THR A 680 16.05 28.86 -14.11
C THR A 680 17.18 28.02 -14.69
N THR A 681 17.20 27.83 -16.01
CA THR A 681 18.10 26.92 -16.75
C THR A 681 19.61 27.11 -16.50
N ASP A 682 20.04 28.20 -15.85
CA ASP A 682 21.45 28.50 -15.56
C ASP A 682 21.74 28.78 -14.07
N ASP A 683 20.76 28.65 -13.18
CA ASP A 683 20.94 28.97 -11.76
C ASP A 683 21.73 27.85 -11.05
N ARG A 684 22.96 28.20 -10.62
CA ARG A 684 23.87 27.35 -9.84
C ARG A 684 24.28 28.00 -8.52
N SER A 685 23.42 28.86 -7.98
CA SER A 685 23.69 29.63 -6.76
C SER A 685 24.00 28.75 -5.54
N GLU A 686 23.39 27.57 -5.45
CA GLU A 686 23.60 26.58 -4.37
C GLU A 686 24.09 25.24 -4.94
N PRO A 687 25.41 25.02 -5.10
CA PRO A 687 25.93 23.78 -5.67
C PRO A 687 25.71 22.57 -4.74
N LEU A 688 25.45 21.41 -5.34
CA LEU A 688 25.37 20.13 -4.62
C LEU A 688 26.77 19.57 -4.33
N PRO A 689 26.96 18.82 -3.22
CA PRO A 689 28.23 18.15 -2.94
C PRO A 689 28.74 17.34 -4.14
N GLU A 690 30.05 17.42 -4.41
CA GLU A 690 30.68 16.76 -5.56
C GLU A 690 31.19 15.35 -5.24
N SER A 691 31.12 14.94 -3.96
CA SER A 691 31.53 13.61 -3.53
C SER A 691 30.73 13.11 -2.33
N LEU A 692 30.76 11.79 -2.14
CA LEU A 692 30.20 11.15 -0.95
C LEU A 692 30.80 11.70 0.34
N LEU A 693 32.11 11.93 0.39
CA LEU A 693 32.78 12.49 1.57
C LEU A 693 32.28 13.89 1.91
N GLU A 694 32.10 14.75 0.90
CA GLU A 694 31.55 16.09 1.12
C GLU A 694 30.11 16.04 1.62
N SER A 695 29.27 15.14 1.08
CA SER A 695 27.90 14.96 1.58
C SER A 695 27.87 14.40 3.01
N LEU A 696 28.79 13.50 3.38
CA LEU A 696 28.95 13.05 4.76
C LEU A 696 29.39 14.19 5.69
N ASP A 697 30.23 15.11 5.23
CA ASP A 697 30.59 16.31 5.98
C ASP A 697 29.39 17.25 6.18
N LYS A 698 28.52 17.40 5.17
CA LYS A 698 27.25 18.11 5.34
C LYS A 698 26.36 17.42 6.37
N LEU A 699 26.25 16.09 6.32
CA LEU A 699 25.48 15.30 7.28
C LEU A 699 26.00 15.45 8.72
N ARG A 700 27.33 15.49 8.93
CA ARG A 700 27.94 15.71 10.25
C ARG A 700 27.54 17.04 10.90
N GLY A 701 27.26 18.05 10.09
CA GLY A 701 26.74 19.35 10.54
C GLY A 701 25.21 19.43 10.60
N ASN A 702 24.49 18.35 10.28
CA ASN A 702 23.04 18.33 10.16
C ASN A 702 22.40 17.64 11.37
N ASP A 703 22.33 18.37 12.49
CA ASP A 703 21.77 17.86 13.75
C ASP A 703 20.35 17.31 13.58
N THR A 704 19.54 17.89 12.67
CA THR A 704 18.17 17.45 12.37
C THR A 704 18.15 16.01 11.86
N LEU A 705 18.95 15.71 10.82
CA LEU A 705 18.99 14.36 10.23
C LEU A 705 19.74 13.37 11.13
N LEU A 706 20.78 13.80 11.85
CA LEU A 706 21.49 12.94 12.80
C LEU A 706 20.60 12.52 13.98
N SER A 707 19.77 13.44 14.49
CA SER A 707 18.82 13.15 15.56
C SER A 707 17.79 12.10 15.13
N LEU A 708 17.34 12.13 13.88
CA LEU A 708 16.41 11.13 13.32
C LEU A 708 17.00 9.72 13.30
N LEU A 709 18.27 9.59 12.91
CA LEU A 709 18.97 8.30 12.92
C LEU A 709 19.19 7.76 14.34
N GLY A 710 19.31 8.67 15.32
CA GLY A 710 19.78 8.32 16.65
C GLY A 710 21.30 8.09 16.70
N PRO A 711 21.90 8.08 17.90
CA PRO A 711 23.35 8.08 18.06
C PRO A 711 24.01 6.79 17.56
N GLU A 712 23.37 5.62 17.72
CA GLU A 712 23.93 4.34 17.30
C GLU A 712 24.02 4.22 15.78
N LEU A 713 22.90 4.45 15.08
CA LEU A 713 22.86 4.32 13.63
C LEU A 713 23.67 5.43 12.95
N SER A 714 23.62 6.68 13.44
CA SER A 714 24.42 7.78 12.87
C SER A 714 25.93 7.52 12.99
N THR A 715 26.41 7.08 14.16
CA THR A 715 27.82 6.73 14.38
C THR A 715 28.26 5.61 13.43
N ALA A 716 27.48 4.52 13.37
CA ALA A 716 27.78 3.38 12.51
C ALA A 716 27.77 3.76 11.02
N TYR A 717 26.73 4.49 10.59
CA TYR A 717 26.54 4.90 9.21
C TYR A 717 27.68 5.77 8.69
N LEU A 718 28.04 6.84 9.43
CA LEU A 718 29.14 7.73 9.08
C LEU A 718 30.47 6.97 8.98
N ALA A 719 30.78 6.14 9.99
CA ALA A 719 32.03 5.39 10.06
C ALA A 719 32.21 4.42 8.89
N VAL A 720 31.18 3.61 8.59
CA VAL A 720 31.28 2.62 7.51
C VAL A 720 31.26 3.29 6.13
N ARG A 721 30.42 4.31 5.91
CA ARG A 721 30.40 5.03 4.61
C ARG A 721 31.72 5.70 4.32
N GLU A 722 32.35 6.33 5.32
CA GLU A 722 33.68 6.91 5.19
C GLU A 722 34.73 5.84 4.88
N SER A 723 34.71 4.70 5.58
CA SER A 723 35.60 3.58 5.29
C SER A 723 35.42 3.03 3.87
N MET A 724 34.18 2.93 3.38
CA MET A 724 33.88 2.48 2.02
C MET A 724 34.37 3.49 0.97
N ALA A 725 34.21 4.78 1.22
CA ALA A 725 34.65 5.84 0.31
C ALA A 725 36.18 5.87 0.14
N GLN A 726 36.94 5.53 1.19
CA GLN A 726 38.41 5.54 1.14
C GLN A 726 39.02 4.40 0.31
N ILE A 727 38.32 3.28 0.15
CA ILE A 727 38.81 2.09 -0.59
C ILE A 727 38.58 2.23 -2.11
N ASN A 728 37.57 2.98 -2.54
CA ASN A 728 37.07 2.97 -3.92
C ASN A 728 37.67 4.08 -4.83
N LYS A 729 38.93 3.97 -5.25
CA LYS A 729 39.58 5.00 -6.10
C LYS A 729 39.70 4.71 -7.62
N SER A 730 39.15 3.64 -8.20
CA SER A 730 39.09 3.50 -9.68
C SER A 730 37.78 2.88 -10.22
N ILE A 731 37.27 3.44 -11.32
CA ILE A 731 35.97 3.08 -11.96
C ILE A 731 36.02 1.68 -12.58
N GLU A 732 37.16 1.34 -13.20
CA GLU A 732 37.36 0.07 -13.89
C GLU A 732 37.35 -1.11 -12.91
N GLU A 733 37.95 -0.94 -11.72
CA GLU A 733 37.89 -1.96 -10.68
C GLU A 733 36.47 -2.12 -10.12
N GLU A 734 35.70 -1.03 -9.95
CA GLU A 734 34.32 -1.11 -9.47
C GLU A 734 33.40 -1.86 -10.44
N VAL A 735 33.49 -1.54 -11.74
CA VAL A 735 32.74 -2.24 -12.79
C VAL A 735 33.14 -3.72 -12.84
N MET A 736 34.44 -4.02 -12.82
CA MET A 736 34.93 -5.40 -12.82
C MET A 736 34.57 -6.16 -11.55
N ASN A 737 34.55 -5.51 -10.40
CA ASN A 737 34.15 -6.11 -9.13
C ASN A 737 32.64 -6.33 -9.07
N ALA A 738 31.83 -5.37 -9.55
CA ALA A 738 30.39 -5.55 -9.68
C ALA A 738 30.07 -6.73 -10.60
N PHE A 739 30.75 -6.83 -11.75
CA PHE A 739 30.61 -7.94 -12.68
C PHE A 739 31.07 -9.29 -12.08
N LYS A 740 32.05 -9.31 -11.17
CA LYS A 740 32.45 -10.55 -10.46
C LYS A 740 31.48 -10.95 -9.36
N LYS A 741 30.76 -9.99 -8.76
CA LYS A 741 29.80 -10.22 -7.66
C LYS A 741 28.42 -10.63 -8.15
N ALA A 742 27.98 -10.10 -9.31
CA ALA A 742 26.78 -10.51 -10.03
C ALA A 742 27.01 -11.83 -10.78
#